data_AF-A0A8C7UAF1-F1
#
_entry.id   AF-A0A8C7UAF1-F1
#
_cell.length_a   1.000
_cell.length_b   1.000
_cell.length_c   1.000
_cell.angle_alpha   90.00
_cell.angle_beta   90.00
_cell.angle_gamma   90.00
#
_symmetry.space_group_name_H-M   'P 1'
#
loop_
_entity.id
_entity.type
_entity.pdbx_description
1 polymer ?
#
loop_
_entity_poly.entity_id
_entity_poly.type
_entity_poly.pdbx_seq_one_letter_code
_entity_poly.pdbx_strand_id
1 'polypeptide(L)'
;GEMERIDLPPVGPTDLPLSLLEMGCSGRFELITHPQPNDQPLYPQSTLPHGLPPTSVGLEAEVEKRFLRDPAWLPIHDTDAAFHRFLKLAERDVRVDSLLHCSSSPLHSGISVVRDPTTGMLLDFTEVLLGDTGISAKNSMSLQRPPNPNPSESLRGSNTNYPFLPGLLTVPPGLKVGMDFSDKGLNGHALHEQKYDSPSIPGTTSTEKKDGGTTKPGEGHEERKRWAIPVDITSPCDDFYKRIPNPAFKYPFELDTFQKQAVLRLEAHESVFVAAHTSAGKTVVAEYAIALSQKHMTRTIYTSPIKALSNQKFRDFKTTFGDVGLLTGDVQLSPEASCLIMTTEILRSMLYNGSEVIRDLEWVIFDEVHYINDAERGVVWEEVLIMLPDHVSIILLSATVPNAVEFSEWIGRIKKKHIYVISTAKRPVPLEHYLYTGNSTKTQKEMFLLLDPTGNFQTKGYYSAIDAKKERTSKHAQSFGTKNASQKTTPNQDRAVWLSLLHFLSQRQQTPVVAFTFSRTRCDDNARSLASMDLTSSGEKSDIHSFFQKSLSRLRGGDRQLPQILLMRDLLKRGIAVHHSGILPILKEVIEMLFSRGLVKVLFATETFAMGVNMPARTVVFDSIRKHDGTGFRNLLPGEYIQMAGRAGRRGLDATGTVIILCKSGVHDMGELHVMMLGKPTVLQSQFRLTYTMILNLLRVEALRVTDMMRRSFSESHRDTQAHEQQIGQLKQTLSSLPPLDTEGQLSDLLPYYYTVTELRITAEALQCAVLGSVNGLKALSVGRVVVVNNKQHFNALGVLLQVSSDSVNRTFTALVICEKGNEEGGGDSRNSSAFPHLYNTALFLPEGPCSHTVQKLKLQDVSAITVKTLKVIPDRIIDNYNKRQQARFRLDPPGQAISTATQELLRLAEANPGGVVTLDAVNDLQLKSVDVVEGTMRLRMLQDSLKDFNCIHSPTFSEQFLRVQERMSVQEELDKLLFLISDQSLSLLPEYHQRIKVLQSLQYVDNSGAVQLKGRVACQISSHELLLTELLFENALSPLAPEESAALLSCLVFQQKTQVEPHITNTLQEGIERVLAVAQRIGELQRDCGITQTAEEFVGQFKFGLTEVVYCWARGMPFAEIAQLTDVQEGTVVRCIQRLDEVLKEVRQAARIVGDSVLGSKMEKASLAIRRDIVFTASLYTH
;
A
#
# COMPACT_ATOMS: atom_id res chain seq x y z
N GLY A 1 -50.69 68.94 -10.93
CA GLY A 1 -50.48 69.56 -9.61
C GLY A 1 -49.12 69.13 -9.14
N GLU A 2 -48.22 70.02 -8.69
CA GLU A 2 -48.41 70.84 -7.46
C GLU A 2 -48.83 69.95 -6.28
N MET A 3 -48.20 69.93 -5.10
CA MET A 3 -47.14 70.74 -4.52
C MET A 3 -46.78 70.10 -3.16
N GLU A 4 -45.48 70.14 -2.80
CA GLU A 4 -44.94 70.59 -1.50
C GLU A 4 -45.35 69.91 -0.15
N ARG A 5 -44.38 69.32 0.60
CA ARG A 5 -43.66 69.94 1.76
C ARG A 5 -42.86 68.95 2.63
N ILE A 6 -41.84 69.53 3.26
CA ILE A 6 -40.72 69.04 4.07
C ILE A 6 -41.13 68.84 5.55
N ASP A 7 -40.56 67.86 6.29
CA ASP A 7 -39.93 68.03 7.62
C ASP A 7 -39.36 66.71 8.24
N LEU A 8 -38.27 66.86 9.02
CA LEU A 8 -37.39 65.86 9.67
C LEU A 8 -37.85 65.50 11.13
N PRO A 9 -37.20 64.59 11.91
CA PRO A 9 -37.80 63.39 12.56
C PRO A 9 -38.02 63.49 14.11
N PRO A 10 -38.43 62.39 14.79
CA PRO A 10 -37.91 62.13 16.15
C PRO A 10 -37.33 60.72 16.37
N VAL A 11 -36.10 60.77 16.88
CA VAL A 11 -35.39 59.97 17.89
C VAL A 11 -35.45 58.43 17.84
N GLY A 12 -34.28 57.86 17.53
CA GLY A 12 -33.97 56.44 17.58
C GLY A 12 -33.61 55.93 18.99
N PRO A 13 -33.09 54.70 19.08
CA PRO A 13 -32.91 53.93 20.33
C PRO A 13 -31.80 54.45 21.29
N THR A 14 -31.38 55.71 21.16
CA THR A 14 -30.37 56.34 22.04
C THR A 14 -30.94 56.96 23.33
N ASP A 15 -32.26 56.95 23.51
CA ASP A 15 -32.94 57.67 24.61
C ASP A 15 -33.39 56.78 25.78
N LEU A 16 -32.80 55.60 25.96
CA LEU A 16 -32.89 54.86 27.24
C LEU A 16 -31.72 55.29 28.13
N PRO A 17 -31.95 55.74 29.38
CA PRO A 17 -30.88 56.20 30.27
C PRO A 17 -30.16 54.97 30.81
N LEU A 18 -29.11 54.55 30.11
CA LEU A 18 -28.24 53.46 30.51
C LEU A 18 -26.96 54.06 31.11
N SER A 19 -26.68 53.79 32.38
CA SER A 19 -25.42 54.19 33.03
C SER A 19 -24.50 52.97 33.16
N LEU A 20 -23.21 53.16 32.89
CA LEU A 20 -22.19 52.11 32.90
C LEU A 20 -21.23 52.34 34.07
N LEU A 21 -21.02 51.31 34.89
CA LEU A 21 -20.05 51.29 35.99
C LEU A 21 -18.81 50.52 35.55
N GLU A 22 -17.63 51.13 35.63
CA GLU A 22 -16.37 50.43 35.33
C GLU A 22 -15.81 49.73 36.58
N MET A 23 -15.66 48.41 36.48
CA MET A 23 -15.22 47.56 37.59
C MET A 23 -13.72 47.25 37.47
N GLY A 24 -12.90 47.96 38.25
CA GLY A 24 -11.46 47.74 38.36
C GLY A 24 -10.66 47.96 37.07
N CYS A 25 -9.39 47.56 37.05
CA CYS A 25 -8.45 47.86 35.95
C CYS A 25 -8.63 47.00 34.67
N SER A 26 -9.77 46.32 34.52
CA SER A 26 -9.97 45.28 33.50
C SER A 26 -10.77 45.72 32.26
N GLY A 27 -11.26 46.96 32.23
CA GLY A 27 -12.07 47.49 31.13
C GLY A 27 -13.47 46.84 30.99
N ARG A 28 -13.94 46.17 32.06
CA ARG A 28 -15.31 45.65 32.13
C ARG A 28 -16.25 46.74 32.64
N PHE A 29 -17.34 46.94 31.91
CA PHE A 29 -18.42 47.84 32.28
C PHE A 29 -19.70 47.04 32.60
N GLU A 30 -20.41 47.45 33.64
CA GLU A 30 -21.68 46.85 34.05
C GLU A 30 -22.82 47.87 33.88
N LEU A 31 -23.97 47.42 33.35
CA LEU A 31 -25.09 48.28 32.98
C LEU A 31 -26.08 48.42 34.16
N ILE A 32 -26.22 49.62 34.72
CA ILE A 32 -27.18 49.89 35.80
C ILE A 32 -28.51 50.31 35.16
N THR A 33 -29.59 49.57 35.45
CA THR A 33 -30.90 49.69 34.78
C THR A 33 -32.01 50.27 35.66
N HIS A 34 -31.69 50.91 36.79
CA HIS A 34 -32.68 51.62 37.61
C HIS A 34 -32.73 53.12 37.25
N PRO A 35 -33.92 53.74 37.19
CA PRO A 35 -34.06 55.16 36.92
C PRO A 35 -33.59 55.99 38.12
N GLN A 36 -32.61 56.87 37.94
CA GLN A 36 -32.21 57.82 38.97
C GLN A 36 -33.00 59.14 38.88
N PRO A 37 -33.31 59.80 40.03
CA PRO A 37 -34.06 61.04 40.04
C PRO A 37 -33.16 62.27 39.88
N ASN A 38 -33.68 63.27 39.16
CA ASN A 38 -33.17 64.63 38.94
C ASN A 38 -31.97 64.77 37.99
N ASP A 39 -32.17 65.64 36.98
CA ASP A 39 -31.26 66.07 35.92
C ASP A 39 -29.83 66.41 36.39
N GLN A 40 -29.01 65.39 36.62
CA GLN A 40 -27.56 65.49 36.70
C GLN A 40 -26.94 64.74 35.51
N PRO A 41 -25.90 65.29 34.87
CA PRO A 41 -25.24 64.63 33.76
C PRO A 41 -24.60 63.30 34.21
N LEU A 42 -24.79 62.26 33.41
CA LEU A 42 -24.23 60.93 33.62
C LEU A 42 -22.70 60.96 33.44
N TYR A 43 -21.96 60.96 34.55
CA TYR A 43 -20.52 60.69 34.55
C TYR A 43 -20.26 59.20 34.77
N PRO A 44 -19.27 58.58 34.10
CA PRO A 44 -18.87 57.21 34.40
C PRO A 44 -18.34 57.14 35.84
N GLN A 45 -19.01 56.33 36.68
CA GLN A 45 -18.50 56.03 38.01
C GLN A 45 -17.35 55.02 37.87
N SER A 46 -16.22 55.33 38.51
CA SER A 46 -15.03 54.48 38.52
C SER A 46 -14.70 54.08 39.94
N THR A 47 -14.25 52.84 40.12
CA THR A 47 -13.75 52.31 41.40
C THR A 47 -12.29 52.70 41.68
N LEU A 48 -11.66 53.52 40.82
CA LEU A 48 -10.26 53.90 40.93
C LEU A 48 -10.02 54.99 42.01
N PRO A 49 -8.99 54.86 42.86
CA PRO A 49 -8.81 55.67 44.06
C PRO A 49 -8.44 57.16 43.83
N HIS A 50 -8.19 57.62 42.61
CA HIS A 50 -7.66 58.97 42.36
C HIS A 50 -8.47 59.90 41.44
N GLY A 51 -9.64 59.49 40.94
CA GLY A 51 -10.52 60.35 40.15
C GLY A 51 -9.89 60.95 38.87
N LEU A 52 -10.67 61.68 38.08
CA LEU A 52 -10.19 62.38 36.87
C LEU A 52 -9.94 63.87 37.17
N PRO A 53 -8.89 64.51 36.60
CA PRO A 53 -8.64 65.94 36.79
C PRO A 53 -9.68 66.83 36.06
N PRO A 54 -9.87 68.09 36.50
CA PRO A 54 -10.99 68.93 36.11
C PRO A 54 -10.83 69.60 34.73
N THR A 55 -11.95 69.74 34.03
CA THR A 55 -12.11 70.35 32.69
C THR A 55 -11.84 71.85 32.67
N SER A 56 -11.09 72.34 31.66
CA SER A 56 -11.18 73.73 31.21
C SER A 56 -11.19 73.85 29.68
N VAL A 57 -12.11 74.68 29.19
CA VAL A 57 -12.34 75.19 27.83
C VAL A 57 -12.94 74.16 26.85
N GLY A 58 -14.06 74.53 26.23
CA GLY A 58 -14.88 73.66 25.37
C GLY A 58 -14.08 73.06 24.23
N LEU A 59 -14.16 71.73 24.12
CA LEU A 59 -13.40 70.91 23.18
C LEU A 59 -13.60 71.35 21.73
N GLU A 60 -14.79 71.83 21.35
CA GLU A 60 -15.07 72.29 19.99
C GLU A 60 -14.22 73.51 19.59
N ALA A 61 -14.09 74.52 20.45
CA ALA A 61 -13.32 75.73 20.14
C ALA A 61 -11.80 75.48 20.15
N GLU A 62 -11.33 74.56 21.00
CA GLU A 62 -9.92 74.14 21.02
C GLU A 62 -9.60 73.23 19.82
N VAL A 63 -10.53 72.35 19.41
CA VAL A 63 -10.37 71.45 18.27
C VAL A 63 -10.42 72.21 16.95
N GLU A 64 -11.33 73.17 16.80
CA GLU A 64 -11.43 73.99 15.60
C GLU A 64 -10.20 74.89 15.41
N LYS A 65 -9.64 75.41 16.52
CA LYS A 65 -8.43 76.24 16.49
C LYS A 65 -7.13 75.43 16.37
N ARG A 66 -7.07 74.17 16.86
CA ARG A 66 -5.88 73.30 16.77
C ARG A 66 -5.84 72.40 15.53
N PHE A 67 -6.97 71.95 15.00
CA PHE A 67 -6.99 70.91 13.97
C PHE A 67 -7.48 71.37 12.59
N LEU A 68 -8.11 72.54 12.46
CA LEU A 68 -8.75 72.95 11.20
C LEU A 68 -8.09 74.13 10.47
N ARG A 69 -6.87 74.57 10.83
CA ARG A 69 -6.22 75.72 10.15
C ARG A 69 -4.80 75.55 9.59
N ASP A 70 -4.11 74.41 9.69
CA ASP A 70 -2.88 74.22 8.90
C ASP A 70 -2.50 72.73 8.72
N PRO A 71 -2.44 72.19 7.48
CA PRO A 71 -1.93 70.84 7.21
C PRO A 71 -0.48 70.62 7.66
N ALA A 72 0.29 71.68 7.93
CA ALA A 72 1.67 71.61 8.39
C ALA A 72 1.85 71.09 9.84
N TRP A 73 0.77 70.92 10.62
CA TRP A 73 0.83 70.44 12.02
C TRP A 73 0.51 68.95 12.19
N LEU A 74 0.29 68.19 11.11
CA LEU A 74 0.21 66.73 11.15
C LEU A 74 1.64 66.13 11.15
N PRO A 75 2.10 65.47 12.24
CA PRO A 75 3.44 64.90 12.35
C PRO A 75 3.55 63.54 11.60
N ILE A 76 2.87 63.42 10.45
CA ILE A 76 2.98 62.26 9.56
C ILE A 76 4.16 62.46 8.59
N HIS A 77 4.70 63.67 8.51
CA HIS A 77 5.85 64.02 7.67
C HIS A 77 7.12 64.41 8.45
N ASP A 78 7.05 64.49 9.79
CA ASP A 78 8.22 64.65 10.67
C ASP A 78 8.52 63.31 11.35
N THR A 79 9.12 62.41 10.58
CA THR A 79 9.42 61.03 11.00
C THR A 79 10.37 60.99 12.19
N ASP A 80 11.25 61.97 12.34
CA ASP A 80 12.33 61.92 13.32
C ASP A 80 11.83 62.19 14.75
N ALA A 81 10.98 63.21 14.94
CA ALA A 81 10.46 63.54 16.27
C ALA A 81 9.50 62.46 16.82
N ALA A 82 8.67 61.89 15.93
CA ALA A 82 7.79 60.76 16.27
C ALA A 82 8.58 59.47 16.55
N PHE A 83 9.63 59.20 15.77
CA PHE A 83 10.51 58.05 15.96
C PHE A 83 11.32 58.16 17.25
N HIS A 84 11.82 59.34 17.61
CA HIS A 84 12.53 59.54 18.88
C HIS A 84 11.62 59.44 20.11
N ARG A 85 10.35 59.90 20.04
CA ARG A 85 9.37 59.66 21.10
C ARG A 85 8.97 58.18 21.21
N PHE A 86 8.84 57.49 20.08
CA PHE A 86 8.56 56.06 20.04
C PHE A 86 9.74 55.26 20.60
N LEU A 87 10.99 55.59 20.26
CA LEU A 87 12.19 54.94 20.82
C LEU A 87 12.26 55.07 22.35
N LYS A 88 11.94 56.23 22.91
CA LYS A 88 11.87 56.43 24.38
C LYS A 88 10.75 55.63 25.06
N LEU A 89 9.67 55.29 24.35
CA LEU A 89 8.60 54.40 24.82
C LEU A 89 8.87 52.91 24.49
N ALA A 90 9.78 52.64 23.54
CA ALA A 90 10.13 51.33 23.03
C ALA A 90 11.40 50.74 23.68
N GLU A 91 12.05 51.45 24.60
CA GLU A 91 12.90 50.86 25.65
C GLU A 91 12.02 50.01 26.59
N ARG A 92 11.43 48.94 26.04
CA ARG A 92 10.78 47.90 26.82
C ARG A 92 11.88 47.19 27.58
N ASP A 93 11.73 47.07 28.90
CA ASP A 93 12.58 46.22 29.72
C ASP A 93 12.43 44.76 29.21
N VAL A 94 13.36 44.31 28.37
CA VAL A 94 13.33 42.99 27.72
C VAL A 94 13.68 41.95 28.78
N ARG A 95 12.68 41.56 29.57
CA ARG A 95 12.80 40.45 30.52
C ARG A 95 12.58 39.14 29.78
N VAL A 96 13.60 38.67 29.06
CA VAL A 96 13.57 37.34 28.41
C VAL A 96 13.22 36.25 29.43
N ASP A 97 13.65 36.41 30.68
CA ASP A 97 13.35 35.51 31.79
C ASP A 97 11.85 35.39 32.10
N SER A 98 11.03 36.40 31.74
CA SER A 98 9.56 36.30 31.89
C SER A 98 8.94 35.25 30.96
N LEU A 99 9.64 34.85 29.88
CA LEU A 99 9.25 33.74 29.00
C LEU A 99 9.63 32.37 29.60
N LEU A 100 10.53 32.33 30.59
CA LEU A 100 10.94 31.12 31.30
C LEU A 100 10.01 30.87 32.49
N HIS A 101 8.72 30.62 32.21
CA HIS A 101 7.77 30.22 33.24
C HIS A 101 7.87 28.72 33.52
N CYS A 102 8.44 28.34 34.66
CA CYS A 102 8.36 26.97 35.16
C CYS A 102 6.97 26.75 35.77
N SER A 103 6.12 25.95 35.14
CA SER A 103 4.83 25.56 35.73
C SER A 103 5.06 24.79 37.03
N SER A 104 4.26 25.04 38.07
CA SER A 104 4.30 24.24 39.29
C SER A 104 4.14 22.75 38.95
N SER A 105 5.00 21.90 39.51
CA SER A 105 4.94 20.45 39.28
C SER A 105 3.53 19.92 39.57
N PRO A 106 2.93 19.15 38.64
CA PRO A 106 1.63 18.54 38.88
C PRO A 106 1.67 17.63 40.11
N LEU A 107 0.56 17.55 40.85
CA LEU A 107 0.45 16.75 42.07
C LEU A 107 0.79 15.27 41.80
N HIS A 108 1.80 14.74 42.51
CA HIS A 108 2.29 13.35 42.42
C HIS A 108 1.41 12.34 43.16
N SER A 109 0.27 12.74 43.69
CA SER A 109 -0.70 11.87 44.33
C SER A 109 -2.10 12.07 43.76
N GLY A 110 -2.85 10.97 43.68
CA GLY A 110 -4.24 10.92 43.28
C GLY A 110 -5.05 10.09 44.27
N ILE A 111 -6.38 10.16 44.17
CA ILE A 111 -7.28 9.39 45.03
C ILE A 111 -7.77 8.16 44.25
N SER A 112 -7.55 6.96 44.81
CA SER A 112 -8.10 5.70 44.29
C SER A 112 -9.27 5.23 45.15
N VAL A 113 -10.31 4.68 44.52
CA VAL A 113 -11.50 4.22 45.23
C VAL A 113 -11.35 2.74 45.59
N VAL A 114 -11.51 2.41 46.88
CA VAL A 114 -11.64 1.04 47.35
C VAL A 114 -13.08 0.59 47.15
N ARG A 115 -13.26 -0.47 46.37
CA ARG A 115 -14.58 -1.05 46.09
C ARG A 115 -14.71 -2.42 46.73
N ASP A 116 -15.92 -2.75 47.15
CA ASP A 116 -16.28 -4.12 47.51
C ASP A 116 -16.13 -5.01 46.26
N PRO A 117 -15.31 -6.08 46.31
CA PRO A 117 -15.05 -6.93 45.15
C PRO A 117 -16.28 -7.71 44.67
N THR A 118 -17.30 -7.87 45.52
CA THR A 118 -18.52 -8.64 45.22
C THR A 118 -19.70 -7.75 44.83
N THR A 119 -19.88 -6.60 45.48
CA THR A 119 -21.03 -5.71 45.24
C THR A 119 -20.69 -4.51 44.36
N GLY A 120 -19.40 -4.17 44.21
CA GLY A 120 -18.93 -2.98 43.49
C GLY A 120 -19.20 -1.66 44.19
N MET A 121 -19.78 -1.68 45.40
CA MET A 121 -20.04 -0.49 46.21
C MET A 121 -18.73 0.20 46.60
N LEU A 122 -18.74 1.53 46.59
CA LEU A 122 -17.61 2.34 47.05
C LEU A 122 -17.51 2.20 48.57
N LEU A 123 -16.40 1.67 49.07
CA LEU A 123 -16.15 1.45 50.49
C LEU A 123 -15.35 2.60 51.10
N ASP A 124 -14.26 3.02 50.44
CA ASP A 124 -13.33 4.02 50.96
C ASP A 124 -12.50 4.67 49.83
N PHE A 125 -11.70 5.67 50.16
CA PHE A 125 -10.78 6.36 49.25
C PHE A 125 -9.35 6.34 49.82
N THR A 126 -8.39 5.87 49.04
CA THR A 126 -6.97 5.82 49.43
C THR A 126 -6.14 6.71 48.52
N GLU A 127 -5.27 7.53 49.09
CA GLU A 127 -4.28 8.29 48.32
C GLU A 127 -3.22 7.35 47.73
N VAL A 128 -2.95 7.48 46.44
CA VAL A 128 -1.99 6.66 45.69
C VAL A 128 -1.04 7.59 44.94
N LEU A 129 0.25 7.31 45.01
CA LEU A 129 1.25 8.03 44.24
C LEU A 129 1.10 7.73 42.74
N LEU A 130 1.00 8.77 41.93
CA LEU A 130 0.94 8.69 40.47
C LEU A 130 2.37 8.83 39.92
N GLY A 131 2.88 7.79 39.27
CA GLY A 131 4.22 7.83 38.63
C GLY A 131 4.30 8.70 37.38
N ASP A 132 3.15 9.14 36.85
CA ASP A 132 2.95 9.61 35.48
C ASP A 132 2.42 11.06 35.42
N THR A 133 2.93 11.92 36.30
CA THR A 133 2.52 13.32 36.37
C THR A 133 3.15 14.19 35.29
N GLY A 134 2.38 15.08 34.67
CA GLY A 134 2.88 15.99 33.62
C GLY A 134 2.90 15.40 32.20
N ILE A 135 2.36 14.19 32.05
CA ILE A 135 2.11 13.55 30.77
C ILE A 135 1.06 14.35 29.99
N SER A 136 1.31 14.58 28.71
CA SER A 136 0.45 15.28 27.78
C SER A 136 0.56 14.66 26.38
N ALA A 137 -0.29 15.10 25.46
CA ALA A 137 -0.21 14.69 24.06
C ALA A 137 1.12 15.07 23.38
N LYS A 138 1.89 16.02 23.93
CA LYS A 138 3.12 16.56 23.34
C LYS A 138 4.41 15.90 23.85
N ASN A 139 4.34 15.06 24.89
CA ASN A 139 5.52 14.45 25.50
C ASN A 139 5.34 12.97 25.85
N SER A 140 4.18 12.36 25.57
CA SER A 140 3.94 10.96 25.91
C SER A 140 3.06 10.23 24.92
N MET A 141 3.31 8.92 24.84
CA MET A 141 2.57 7.94 24.04
C MET A 141 1.64 7.06 24.87
N SER A 142 1.55 7.31 26.18
CA SER A 142 0.72 6.54 27.11
C SER A 142 -0.77 6.78 26.83
N LEU A 143 -1.56 5.71 26.89
CA LEU A 143 -3.03 5.77 26.85
C LEU A 143 -3.61 6.46 28.09
N GLN A 144 -2.84 6.55 29.18
CA GLN A 144 -3.27 7.17 30.44
C GLN A 144 -3.09 8.69 30.45
N ARG A 145 -2.55 9.29 29.38
CA ARG A 145 -2.40 10.74 29.27
C ARG A 145 -3.76 11.46 29.26
N PRO A 146 -3.86 12.67 29.84
CA PRO A 146 -5.05 13.49 29.76
C PRO A 146 -5.33 13.90 28.30
N PRO A 147 -6.62 13.99 27.91
CA PRO A 147 -6.99 14.41 26.56
C PRO A 147 -6.61 15.89 26.33
N ASN A 148 -6.33 16.25 25.07
CA ASN A 148 -6.00 17.61 24.71
C ASN A 148 -7.20 18.55 24.97
N PRO A 149 -7.01 19.70 25.65
CA PRO A 149 -8.10 20.65 25.91
C PRO A 149 -8.70 21.28 24.65
N ASN A 150 -8.02 21.23 23.49
CA ASN A 150 -8.55 21.74 22.23
C ASN A 150 -9.38 20.67 21.49
N PRO A 151 -10.71 20.84 21.34
CA PRO A 151 -11.58 19.85 20.71
C PRO A 151 -11.23 19.57 19.24
N SER A 152 -10.79 20.62 18.52
CA SER A 152 -10.45 20.50 17.09
C SER A 152 -9.22 19.63 16.84
N GLU A 153 -8.22 19.71 17.73
CA GLU A 153 -7.03 18.87 17.70
C GLU A 153 -7.29 17.47 18.27
N SER A 154 -8.31 17.32 19.10
CA SER A 154 -8.66 16.01 19.69
C SER A 154 -9.19 15.03 18.64
N LEU A 155 -9.93 15.51 17.63
CA LEU A 155 -10.54 14.68 16.59
C LEU A 155 -9.52 14.15 15.57
N ARG A 156 -8.81 15.03 14.85
CA ARG A 156 -7.84 14.60 13.83
C ARG A 156 -6.42 14.41 14.36
N GLY A 157 -6.15 14.84 15.59
CA GLY A 157 -4.80 14.98 16.09
C GLY A 157 -4.09 16.21 15.53
N SER A 158 -2.85 16.39 15.95
CA SER A 158 -1.91 17.40 15.44
C SER A 158 -0.55 16.75 15.24
N ASN A 159 0.21 17.12 14.22
CA ASN A 159 1.58 16.60 14.02
C ASN A 159 2.55 17.06 15.13
N THR A 160 2.11 17.93 16.05
CA THR A 160 2.84 18.26 17.27
C THR A 160 2.60 17.25 18.40
N ASN A 161 1.59 16.40 18.27
CA ASN A 161 1.31 15.34 19.24
C ASN A 161 2.20 14.12 18.94
N TYR A 162 2.54 13.41 20.00
CA TYR A 162 3.04 12.05 19.94
C TYR A 162 1.86 11.09 19.71
N PRO A 163 1.99 10.10 18.82
CA PRO A 163 0.97 9.08 18.64
C PRO A 163 0.91 8.15 19.85
N PHE A 164 -0.21 7.45 20.03
CA PHE A 164 -0.29 6.37 21.03
C PHE A 164 0.63 5.23 20.63
N LEU A 165 1.14 4.50 21.64
CA LEU A 165 2.05 3.38 21.41
C LEU A 165 1.42 2.32 20.50
N PRO A 166 2.02 2.04 19.32
CA PRO A 166 1.60 0.93 18.48
C PRO A 166 1.77 -0.38 19.23
N GLY A 167 0.95 -1.35 18.89
CA GLY A 167 1.04 -2.66 19.52
C GLY A 167 2.43 -3.30 19.50
N LEU A 168 2.77 -4.08 20.53
CA LEU A 168 4.03 -4.84 20.70
C LEU A 168 5.34 -4.10 21.04
N LEU A 169 5.41 -2.77 21.01
CA LEU A 169 6.68 -2.08 21.27
C LEU A 169 6.94 -1.98 22.78
N THR A 170 8.07 -2.54 23.25
CA THR A 170 8.63 -2.18 24.56
C THR A 170 9.20 -0.78 24.45
N VAL A 171 8.88 0.10 25.40
CA VAL A 171 9.36 1.48 25.39
C VAL A 171 10.90 1.50 25.33
N PRO A 172 11.54 2.25 24.41
CA PRO A 172 12.99 2.25 24.27
C PRO A 172 13.69 2.59 25.60
N PRO A 173 14.85 1.98 25.93
CA PRO A 173 15.62 2.34 27.11
C PRO A 173 16.06 3.80 27.02
N GLY A 174 15.41 4.67 27.81
CA GLY A 174 15.57 6.14 27.78
C GLY A 174 14.24 6.89 27.74
N LEU A 175 13.19 6.29 27.19
CA LEU A 175 11.81 6.68 27.41
C LEU A 175 11.23 5.70 28.45
N LYS A 176 11.24 6.05 29.73
CA LYS A 176 10.37 5.37 30.68
C LYS A 176 9.00 6.04 30.65
N VAL A 177 7.95 5.26 30.85
CA VAL A 177 6.62 5.79 31.21
C VAL A 177 6.83 6.65 32.47
N GLY A 178 6.66 7.98 32.33
CA GLY A 178 6.75 8.92 33.44
C GLY A 178 8.11 9.52 33.82
N MET A 179 9.04 9.79 32.89
CA MET A 179 10.27 10.54 33.22
C MET A 179 10.24 12.03 32.82
N ASP A 180 10.54 12.87 33.80
CA ASP A 180 10.70 14.32 33.75
C ASP A 180 12.02 14.68 33.04
N PHE A 181 11.97 15.63 32.10
CA PHE A 181 13.10 15.99 31.22
C PHE A 181 14.09 16.99 31.84
N SER A 182 14.17 17.10 33.17
CA SER A 182 14.98 18.12 33.83
C SER A 182 16.48 17.79 33.95
N ASP A 183 16.89 16.52 33.81
CA ASP A 183 18.30 16.13 34.00
C ASP A 183 19.00 15.71 32.70
N LYS A 184 19.33 16.70 31.87
CA LYS A 184 20.49 16.60 30.95
C LYS A 184 21.36 17.84 31.09
N GLY A 185 22.22 17.81 32.11
CA GLY A 185 23.37 18.69 32.19
C GLY A 185 24.32 18.43 31.02
N LEU A 186 24.86 19.52 30.47
CA LEU A 186 25.92 19.52 29.48
C LEU A 186 27.09 18.66 29.96
N ASN A 187 27.42 17.61 29.21
CA ASN A 187 28.80 17.19 28.96
C ASN A 187 28.81 16.21 27.79
N GLY A 188 29.53 16.59 26.72
CA GLY A 188 29.78 15.72 25.59
C GLY A 188 30.72 14.59 25.99
N HIS A 189 30.35 13.35 25.68
CA HIS A 189 31.31 12.26 25.59
C HIS A 189 30.95 11.34 24.41
N ALA A 190 32.01 11.00 23.69
CA ALA A 190 32.04 10.25 22.46
C ALA A 190 31.52 8.81 22.61
N LEU A 191 30.99 8.30 21.49
CA LEU A 191 30.62 6.91 21.27
C LEU A 191 31.82 5.99 21.49
N HIS A 192 31.75 5.14 22.51
CA HIS A 192 32.55 3.92 22.61
C HIS A 192 31.60 2.74 22.81
N GLU A 193 31.69 1.77 21.91
CA GLU A 193 31.06 0.46 22.02
C GLU A 193 31.49 -0.22 23.33
N GLN A 194 30.51 -0.63 24.16
CA GLN A 194 30.74 -1.58 25.24
C GLN A 194 29.83 -2.79 25.09
N LYS A 195 30.49 -3.95 25.15
CA LYS A 195 29.98 -5.31 25.10
C LYS A 195 28.96 -5.56 26.21
N TYR A 196 27.89 -6.30 25.87
CA TYR A 196 26.92 -6.81 26.83
C TYR A 196 27.48 -8.03 27.57
N ASP A 197 27.78 -7.88 28.86
CA ASP A 197 27.78 -8.98 29.83
C ASP A 197 26.38 -9.09 30.47
N SER A 198 25.93 -10.32 30.67
CA SER A 198 24.60 -10.69 31.15
C SER A 198 24.49 -10.53 32.68
N PRO A 199 23.45 -9.89 33.23
CA PRO A 199 23.24 -9.93 34.68
C PRO A 199 22.35 -11.12 35.06
N SER A 200 22.90 -11.95 35.95
CA SER A 200 22.23 -13.00 36.72
C SER A 200 21.15 -12.45 37.65
N ILE A 201 19.95 -13.04 37.62
CA ILE A 201 18.84 -12.71 38.53
C ILE A 201 18.98 -13.55 39.82
N PRO A 202 18.85 -12.95 41.03
CA PRO A 202 18.85 -13.70 42.28
C PRO A 202 17.48 -14.34 42.55
N GLY A 203 17.52 -15.63 42.91
CA GLY A 203 16.34 -16.43 43.21
C GLY A 203 15.60 -15.98 44.47
N THR A 204 14.28 -15.90 44.36
CA THR A 204 13.36 -15.83 45.50
C THR A 204 12.63 -17.16 45.61
N THR A 205 12.84 -17.80 46.74
CA THR A 205 12.23 -19.04 47.20
C THR A 205 10.75 -18.82 47.55
N SER A 206 9.86 -19.56 46.90
CA SER A 206 8.52 -19.83 47.45
C SER A 206 8.22 -21.33 47.36
N THR A 207 7.93 -21.88 48.52
CA THR A 207 7.60 -23.26 48.84
C THR A 207 6.16 -23.57 48.46
N GLU A 208 5.92 -24.51 47.53
CA GLU A 208 4.64 -25.23 47.46
C GLU A 208 4.83 -26.72 47.17
N LYS A 209 3.88 -27.47 47.72
CA LYS A 209 3.94 -28.89 48.09
C LYS A 209 3.80 -29.84 46.89
N LYS A 210 4.46 -30.99 47.05
CA LYS A 210 4.25 -32.22 46.30
C LYS A 210 2.78 -32.63 46.32
N ASP A 211 2.22 -32.92 45.16
CA ASP A 211 1.33 -34.07 44.99
C ASP A 211 1.68 -34.81 43.70
N GLY A 212 1.86 -36.12 43.83
CA GLY A 212 2.35 -37.01 42.80
C GLY A 212 1.22 -37.56 41.94
N GLY A 213 1.39 -37.46 40.62
CA GLY A 213 0.58 -38.15 39.63
C GLY A 213 1.45 -38.49 38.43
N THR A 214 1.90 -39.74 38.35
CA THR A 214 2.68 -40.29 37.24
C THR A 214 1.86 -40.37 35.95
N THR A 215 2.21 -39.55 34.97
CA THR A 215 1.89 -39.80 33.55
C THR A 215 3.14 -39.58 32.70
N LYS A 216 3.45 -40.60 31.88
CA LYS A 216 4.60 -40.69 30.97
C LYS A 216 4.75 -39.42 30.12
N PRO A 217 5.98 -38.94 29.83
CA PRO A 217 6.17 -37.89 28.85
C PRO A 217 5.88 -38.49 27.46
N GLY A 218 4.71 -38.17 26.91
CA GLY A 218 4.51 -38.25 25.47
C GLY A 218 5.40 -37.19 24.82
N GLU A 219 6.07 -37.58 23.73
CA GLU A 219 6.81 -36.68 22.85
C GLU A 219 5.87 -35.56 22.37
N GLY A 220 5.90 -34.43 23.06
CA GLY A 220 5.24 -33.22 22.63
C GLY A 220 6.11 -32.55 21.58
N HIS A 221 5.79 -32.75 20.30
CA HIS A 221 6.04 -31.70 19.32
C HIS A 221 5.41 -30.41 19.88
N GLU A 222 6.22 -29.39 20.21
CA GLU A 222 5.70 -28.05 20.46
C GLU A 222 4.93 -27.62 19.21
N GLU A 223 3.61 -27.68 19.27
CA GLU A 223 2.75 -27.18 18.20
C GLU A 223 3.02 -25.67 18.06
N ARG A 224 3.57 -25.27 16.91
CA ARG A 224 3.76 -23.87 16.51
C ARG A 224 2.50 -23.08 16.89
N LYS A 225 2.64 -22.08 17.77
CA LYS A 225 1.52 -21.23 18.22
C LYS A 225 0.89 -20.54 17.01
N ARG A 226 -0.24 -21.06 16.52
CA ARG A 226 -0.99 -20.49 15.40
C ARG A 226 -1.85 -19.32 15.89
N TRP A 227 -1.69 -18.17 15.26
CA TRP A 227 -2.50 -16.99 15.58
C TRP A 227 -3.84 -16.99 14.84
N ALA A 228 -3.87 -17.51 13.61
CA ALA A 228 -5.09 -17.65 12.81
C ALA A 228 -5.77 -19.00 13.07
N ILE A 229 -7.03 -18.94 13.50
CA ILE A 229 -7.84 -20.12 13.81
C ILE A 229 -8.95 -20.23 12.75
N PRO A 230 -8.87 -21.18 11.80
CA PRO A 230 -9.95 -21.40 10.85
C PRO A 230 -11.17 -21.97 11.57
N VAL A 231 -12.34 -21.37 11.33
CA VAL A 231 -13.61 -21.82 11.89
C VAL A 231 -14.33 -22.71 10.89
N ASP A 232 -14.72 -23.91 11.32
CA ASP A 232 -15.54 -24.79 10.51
C ASP A 232 -17.01 -24.32 10.51
N ILE A 233 -17.47 -23.88 9.33
CA ILE A 233 -18.83 -23.37 9.10
C ILE A 233 -19.80 -24.51 8.78
N THR A 234 -19.31 -25.74 8.52
CA THR A 234 -20.17 -26.88 8.22
C THR A 234 -20.89 -27.40 9.47
N SER A 235 -20.33 -27.16 10.66
CA SER A 235 -20.98 -27.49 11.93
C SER A 235 -22.16 -26.53 12.21
N PRO A 236 -23.38 -27.03 12.42
CA PRO A 236 -24.51 -26.20 12.82
C PRO A 236 -24.27 -25.54 14.18
N CYS A 237 -24.85 -24.36 14.38
CA CYS A 237 -24.73 -23.53 15.59
C CYS A 237 -26.09 -23.37 16.27
N ASP A 238 -26.71 -24.49 16.64
CA ASP A 238 -28.10 -24.52 17.12
C ASP A 238 -28.26 -23.98 18.54
N ASP A 239 -27.19 -23.93 19.32
CA ASP A 239 -27.14 -23.39 20.68
C ASP A 239 -26.82 -21.89 20.74
N PHE A 240 -26.82 -21.20 19.60
CA PHE A 240 -26.50 -19.77 19.51
C PHE A 240 -27.25 -18.89 20.52
N TYR A 241 -28.59 -19.00 20.55
CA TYR A 241 -29.43 -18.24 21.47
C TYR A 241 -29.33 -18.70 22.94
N LYS A 242 -28.77 -19.90 23.19
CA LYS A 242 -28.45 -20.34 24.56
C LYS A 242 -27.15 -19.71 25.06
N ARG A 243 -26.15 -19.58 24.17
CA ARG A 243 -24.86 -18.94 24.49
C ARG A 243 -24.98 -17.43 24.61
N ILE A 244 -25.81 -16.80 23.77
CA ILE A 244 -26.07 -15.35 23.79
C ILE A 244 -27.57 -15.14 24.07
N PRO A 245 -28.00 -15.16 25.35
CA PRO A 245 -29.40 -14.96 25.70
C PRO A 245 -29.87 -13.52 25.42
N ASN A 246 -28.98 -12.53 25.58
CA ASN A 246 -29.26 -11.11 25.37
C ASN A 246 -28.34 -10.53 24.28
N PRO A 247 -28.64 -10.79 22.99
CA PRO A 247 -27.82 -10.30 21.89
C PRO A 247 -27.86 -8.77 21.83
N ALA A 248 -26.72 -8.14 21.52
CA ALA A 248 -26.60 -6.69 21.41
C ALA A 248 -27.51 -6.10 20.33
N PHE A 249 -27.78 -6.86 19.26
CA PHE A 249 -28.69 -6.48 18.18
C PHE A 249 -29.56 -7.66 17.75
N LYS A 250 -30.85 -7.40 17.49
CA LYS A 250 -31.83 -8.41 17.05
C LYS A 250 -32.23 -8.16 15.60
N TYR A 251 -32.07 -9.17 14.76
CA TYR A 251 -32.41 -9.10 13.34
C TYR A 251 -33.83 -9.64 13.07
N PRO A 252 -34.55 -9.10 12.06
CA PRO A 252 -35.88 -9.58 11.68
C PRO A 252 -35.84 -10.87 10.83
N PHE A 253 -34.65 -11.45 10.61
CA PHE A 253 -34.42 -12.67 9.84
C PHE A 253 -33.45 -13.58 10.60
N GLU A 254 -33.47 -14.87 10.27
CA GLU A 254 -32.51 -15.82 10.84
C GLU A 254 -31.12 -15.63 10.24
N LEU A 255 -30.10 -15.63 11.10
CA LEU A 255 -28.70 -15.50 10.71
C LEU A 255 -28.16 -16.80 10.09
N ASP A 256 -27.34 -16.68 9.05
CA ASP A 256 -26.60 -17.80 8.47
C ASP A 256 -25.56 -18.35 9.48
N THR A 257 -25.18 -19.63 9.36
CA THR A 257 -24.23 -20.28 10.29
C THR A 257 -22.92 -19.50 10.42
N PHE A 258 -22.36 -18.99 9.32
CA PHE A 258 -21.12 -18.21 9.36
C PHE A 258 -21.29 -16.87 10.11
N GLN A 259 -22.48 -16.26 10.04
CA GLN A 259 -22.80 -15.02 10.76
C GLN A 259 -22.95 -15.30 12.25
N LYS A 260 -23.65 -16.38 12.63
CA LYS A 260 -23.78 -16.85 14.03
C LYS A 260 -22.40 -17.10 14.66
N GLN A 261 -21.51 -17.80 13.93
CA GLN A 261 -20.14 -18.05 14.38
C GLN A 261 -19.35 -16.75 14.57
N ALA A 262 -19.46 -15.79 13.64
CA ALA A 262 -18.77 -14.50 13.77
C ALA A 262 -19.25 -13.74 15.01
N VAL A 263 -20.58 -13.67 15.23
CA VAL A 263 -21.16 -12.99 16.39
C VAL A 263 -20.73 -13.60 17.72
N LEU A 264 -20.62 -14.93 17.81
CA LEU A 264 -20.11 -15.60 19.03
C LEU A 264 -18.68 -15.18 19.37
N ARG A 265 -17.83 -14.96 18.36
CA ARG A 265 -16.44 -14.51 18.55
C ARG A 265 -16.37 -13.04 18.95
N LEU A 266 -17.26 -12.21 18.39
CA LEU A 266 -17.36 -10.80 18.78
C LEU A 266 -17.80 -10.63 20.25
N GLU A 267 -18.76 -11.41 20.73
CA GLU A 267 -19.16 -11.40 22.16
C GLU A 267 -18.04 -11.85 23.10
N ALA A 268 -17.09 -12.66 22.62
CA ALA A 268 -15.89 -13.03 23.35
C ALA A 268 -14.74 -11.99 23.22
N HIS A 269 -15.00 -10.85 22.57
CA HIS A 269 -14.01 -9.80 22.28
C HIS A 269 -12.81 -10.30 21.44
N GLU A 270 -13.04 -11.27 20.55
CA GLU A 270 -12.03 -11.86 19.67
C GLU A 270 -12.08 -11.20 18.27
N SER A 271 -10.90 -11.06 17.63
CA SER A 271 -10.81 -10.51 16.28
C SER A 271 -11.25 -11.52 15.22
N VAL A 272 -11.91 -11.07 14.15
CA VAL A 272 -12.50 -11.95 13.13
C VAL A 272 -12.14 -11.51 11.71
N PHE A 273 -11.88 -12.49 10.84
CA PHE A 273 -11.80 -12.32 9.40
C PHE A 273 -12.98 -13.04 8.75
N VAL A 274 -13.85 -12.31 8.04
CA VAL A 274 -14.97 -12.86 7.27
C VAL A 274 -14.68 -12.78 5.77
N ALA A 275 -14.40 -13.92 5.14
CA ALA A 275 -14.22 -14.05 3.70
C ALA A 275 -15.51 -14.59 3.05
N ALA A 276 -16.31 -13.72 2.44
CA ALA A 276 -17.59 -14.11 1.85
C ALA A 276 -17.98 -13.24 0.65
N HIS A 277 -18.82 -13.76 -0.24
CA HIS A 277 -19.38 -12.99 -1.37
C HIS A 277 -20.09 -11.71 -0.90
N THR A 278 -20.11 -10.65 -1.71
CA THR A 278 -20.74 -9.36 -1.33
C THR A 278 -22.23 -9.50 -1.00
N SER A 279 -22.94 -10.40 -1.68
CA SER A 279 -24.35 -10.71 -1.40
C SER A 279 -24.58 -11.62 -0.18
N ALA A 280 -23.52 -12.13 0.46
CA ALA A 280 -23.63 -13.05 1.60
C ALA A 280 -24.14 -12.39 2.89
N GLY A 281 -24.15 -11.06 2.97
CA GLY A 281 -24.60 -10.35 4.17
C GLY A 281 -23.49 -10.14 5.20
N LYS A 282 -22.28 -9.80 4.76
CA LYS A 282 -21.15 -9.46 5.65
C LYS A 282 -21.45 -8.29 6.59
N THR A 283 -22.32 -7.37 6.16
CA THR A 283 -22.73 -6.18 6.94
C THR A 283 -23.36 -6.52 8.29
N VAL A 284 -23.97 -7.71 8.44
CA VAL A 284 -24.49 -8.19 9.74
C VAL A 284 -23.41 -8.19 10.81
N VAL A 285 -22.19 -8.63 10.47
CA VAL A 285 -21.07 -8.70 11.42
C VAL A 285 -20.64 -7.30 11.86
N ALA A 286 -20.64 -6.33 10.94
CA ALA A 286 -20.35 -4.92 11.24
C ALA A 286 -21.43 -4.29 12.12
N GLU A 287 -22.71 -4.49 11.79
CA GLU A 287 -23.84 -3.97 12.56
C GLU A 287 -23.83 -4.49 14.00
N TYR A 288 -23.52 -5.77 14.18
CA TYR A 288 -23.43 -6.36 15.52
C TYR A 288 -22.31 -5.72 16.35
N ALA A 289 -21.13 -5.50 15.76
CA ALA A 289 -20.03 -4.85 16.45
C ALA A 289 -20.33 -3.40 16.83
N ILE A 290 -21.04 -2.64 15.98
CA ILE A 290 -21.49 -1.29 16.29
C ILE A 290 -22.44 -1.31 17.50
N ALA A 291 -23.42 -2.22 17.50
CA ALA A 291 -24.35 -2.36 18.62
C ALA A 291 -23.66 -2.81 19.91
N LEU A 292 -22.65 -3.67 19.80
CA LEU A 292 -21.86 -4.17 20.93
C LEU A 292 -21.08 -3.03 21.60
N SER A 293 -20.40 -2.17 20.82
CA SER A 293 -19.72 -1.01 21.36
C SER A 293 -20.66 0.00 22.02
N GLN A 294 -21.85 0.22 21.42
CA GLN A 294 -22.87 1.07 22.05
C GLN A 294 -23.32 0.51 23.41
N LYS A 295 -23.43 -0.83 23.53
CA LYS A 295 -23.72 -1.51 24.81
C LYS A 295 -22.55 -1.40 25.79
N HIS A 296 -21.30 -1.41 25.32
CA HIS A 296 -20.09 -1.27 26.13
C HIS A 296 -19.72 0.18 26.46
N MET A 297 -20.43 1.16 25.88
CA MET A 297 -20.13 2.60 25.99
C MET A 297 -18.73 2.96 25.43
N THR A 298 -18.33 2.26 24.37
CA THR A 298 -17.07 2.48 23.65
C THR A 298 -17.32 3.00 22.23
N ARG A 299 -16.25 3.32 21.49
CA ARG A 299 -16.34 3.79 20.09
C ARG A 299 -16.00 2.69 19.09
N THR A 300 -16.60 2.79 17.91
CA THR A 300 -16.31 1.94 16.75
C THR A 300 -15.95 2.80 15.55
N ILE A 301 -14.93 2.40 14.81
CA ILE A 301 -14.59 3.00 13.51
C ILE A 301 -14.93 2.01 12.40
N TYR A 302 -15.75 2.45 11.45
CA TYR A 302 -16.00 1.74 10.19
C TYR A 302 -15.18 2.39 9.08
N THR A 303 -14.24 1.64 8.54
CA THR A 303 -13.42 2.07 7.41
C THR A 303 -13.96 1.51 6.10
N SER A 304 -14.05 2.38 5.10
CA SER A 304 -14.43 2.03 3.73
C SER A 304 -13.36 2.53 2.76
N PRO A 305 -13.05 1.78 1.68
CA PRO A 305 -12.06 2.21 0.71
C PRO A 305 -12.52 3.44 -0.08
N ILE A 306 -13.83 3.68 -0.25
CA ILE A 306 -14.33 4.71 -1.17
C ILE A 306 -15.31 5.66 -0.47
N LYS A 307 -15.22 6.97 -0.80
CA LYS A 307 -16.11 8.02 -0.29
C LYS A 307 -17.59 7.72 -0.57
N ALA A 308 -17.94 7.26 -1.78
CA ALA A 308 -19.31 6.89 -2.14
C ALA A 308 -19.91 5.80 -1.24
N LEU A 309 -19.14 4.73 -0.99
CA LEU A 309 -19.55 3.66 -0.08
C LEU A 309 -19.65 4.16 1.38
N SER A 310 -18.76 5.07 1.79
CA SER A 310 -18.82 5.71 3.12
C SER A 310 -20.11 6.49 3.30
N ASN A 311 -20.53 7.27 2.29
CA ASN A 311 -21.78 8.02 2.31
C ASN A 311 -23.01 7.09 2.33
N GLN A 312 -23.00 6.00 1.55
CA GLN A 312 -24.06 5.00 1.55
C GLN A 312 -24.19 4.36 2.94
N LYS A 313 -23.08 3.88 3.51
CA LYS A 313 -23.04 3.24 4.84
C LYS A 313 -23.43 4.21 5.95
N PHE A 314 -23.07 5.48 5.82
CA PHE A 314 -23.54 6.51 6.74
C PHE A 314 -25.05 6.59 6.77
N ARG A 315 -25.71 6.64 5.61
CA ARG A 315 -27.18 6.66 5.57
C ARG A 315 -27.79 5.40 6.17
N ASP A 316 -27.26 4.23 5.83
CA ASP A 316 -27.78 2.94 6.30
C ASP A 316 -27.66 2.81 7.82
N PHE A 317 -26.48 3.12 8.38
CA PHE A 317 -26.23 3.05 9.82
C PHE A 317 -26.88 4.19 10.59
N LYS A 318 -26.99 5.40 10.02
CA LYS A 318 -27.73 6.50 10.65
C LYS A 318 -29.21 6.14 10.82
N THR A 319 -29.79 5.48 9.82
CA THR A 319 -31.19 5.00 9.89
C THR A 319 -31.35 3.89 10.94
N THR A 320 -30.34 3.04 11.12
CA THR A 320 -30.40 1.86 12.00
C THR A 320 -30.06 2.19 13.46
N PHE A 321 -29.03 2.99 13.71
CA PHE A 321 -28.45 3.23 15.05
C PHE A 321 -28.61 4.68 15.55
N GLY A 322 -28.90 5.65 14.67
CA GLY A 322 -29.02 7.06 15.02
C GLY A 322 -27.69 7.76 15.35
N ASP A 323 -26.90 7.26 16.29
CA ASP A 323 -25.63 7.86 16.72
C ASP A 323 -24.43 7.46 15.82
N VAL A 324 -24.41 8.05 14.62
CA VAL A 324 -23.38 7.79 13.61
C VAL A 324 -22.85 9.11 13.04
N GLY A 325 -21.53 9.18 12.89
CA GLY A 325 -20.77 10.27 12.27
C GLY A 325 -20.06 9.85 10.99
N LEU A 326 -19.72 10.84 10.15
CA LEU A 326 -18.99 10.66 8.89
C LEU A 326 -17.80 11.62 8.85
N LEU A 327 -16.60 11.07 8.71
CA LEU A 327 -15.35 11.81 8.56
C LEU A 327 -14.70 11.46 7.23
N THR A 328 -14.79 12.40 6.29
CA THR A 328 -14.09 12.32 4.99
C THR A 328 -13.14 13.52 4.86
N GLY A 329 -12.33 13.54 3.79
CA GLY A 329 -11.48 14.69 3.47
C GLY A 329 -12.27 16.00 3.30
N ASP A 330 -13.50 15.89 2.76
CA ASP A 330 -14.30 17.04 2.33
C ASP A 330 -15.37 17.46 3.35
N VAL A 331 -15.98 16.48 4.02
CA VAL A 331 -17.15 16.64 4.88
C VAL A 331 -16.92 15.96 6.22
N GLN A 332 -17.29 16.66 7.30
CA GLN A 332 -17.35 16.13 8.66
C GLN A 332 -18.77 16.31 9.20
N LEU A 333 -19.44 15.22 9.54
CA LEU A 333 -20.78 15.20 10.11
C LEU A 333 -20.77 14.45 11.43
N SER A 334 -21.32 15.06 12.49
CA SER A 334 -21.41 14.45 13.83
C SER A 334 -20.11 13.78 14.30
N PRO A 335 -18.98 14.52 14.39
CA PRO A 335 -17.67 13.96 14.75
C PRO A 335 -17.61 13.36 16.16
N GLU A 336 -18.55 13.71 17.03
CA GLU A 336 -18.63 13.22 18.42
C GLU A 336 -19.38 11.88 18.58
N ALA A 337 -19.92 11.34 17.49
CA ALA A 337 -20.71 10.11 17.51
C ALA A 337 -19.90 8.89 17.99
N SER A 338 -20.57 7.93 18.63
CA SER A 338 -19.95 6.65 19.06
C SER A 338 -19.45 5.80 17.89
N CYS A 339 -20.17 5.81 16.76
CA CYS A 339 -19.78 5.14 15.53
C CYS A 339 -19.32 6.15 14.48
N LEU A 340 -18.04 6.08 14.08
CA LEU A 340 -17.47 6.95 13.06
C LEU A 340 -17.19 6.19 11.77
N ILE A 341 -17.75 6.66 10.67
CA ILE A 341 -17.45 6.15 9.33
C ILE A 341 -16.41 7.04 8.69
N MET A 342 -15.34 6.46 8.17
CA MET A 342 -14.27 7.21 7.53
C MET A 342 -13.56 6.41 6.44
N THR A 343 -12.70 7.07 5.66
CA THR A 343 -11.79 6.39 4.74
C THR A 343 -10.52 5.96 5.48
N THR A 344 -9.80 4.98 4.93
CA THR A 344 -8.56 4.47 5.52
C THR A 344 -7.47 5.53 5.65
N GLU A 345 -7.43 6.50 4.74
CA GLU A 345 -6.47 7.62 4.78
C GLU A 345 -6.72 8.55 5.96
N ILE A 346 -7.98 8.77 6.34
CA ILE A 346 -8.34 9.58 7.52
C ILE A 346 -7.90 8.85 8.80
N LEU A 347 -8.14 7.53 8.89
CA LEU A 347 -7.69 6.75 10.04
C LEU A 347 -6.16 6.72 10.14
N ARG A 348 -5.45 6.57 9.01
CA ARG A 348 -3.97 6.68 8.96
C ARG A 348 -3.50 8.03 9.49
N SER A 349 -4.12 9.13 9.06
CA SER A 349 -3.76 10.47 9.53
C SER A 349 -4.00 10.63 11.02
N MET A 350 -5.10 10.10 11.56
CA MET A 350 -5.40 10.11 13.00
C MET A 350 -4.35 9.34 13.81
N LEU A 351 -3.85 8.21 13.29
CA LEU A 351 -2.80 7.41 13.92
C LEU A 351 -1.46 8.18 13.98
N TYR A 352 -1.01 8.76 12.86
CA TYR A 352 0.22 9.57 12.85
C TYR A 352 0.13 10.81 13.75
N ASN A 353 -1.04 11.46 13.78
CA ASN A 353 -1.24 12.72 14.49
C ASN A 353 -1.67 12.54 15.96
N GLY A 354 -1.77 11.31 16.45
CA GLY A 354 -2.14 11.02 17.83
C GLY A 354 -3.52 11.56 18.21
N SER A 355 -4.55 11.24 17.43
CA SER A 355 -5.95 11.57 17.72
C SER A 355 -6.43 10.91 19.02
N GLU A 356 -7.12 11.68 19.87
CA GLU A 356 -7.66 11.21 21.16
C GLU A 356 -8.80 10.20 20.98
N VAL A 357 -9.47 10.19 19.81
CA VAL A 357 -10.55 9.23 19.48
C VAL A 357 -10.08 7.78 19.56
N ILE A 358 -8.78 7.53 19.32
CA ILE A 358 -8.18 6.20 19.29
C ILE A 358 -8.16 5.55 20.69
N ARG A 359 -8.18 6.36 21.76
CA ARG A 359 -8.16 5.85 23.14
C ARG A 359 -9.43 5.08 23.48
N ASP A 360 -10.58 5.62 23.09
CA ASP A 360 -11.90 5.09 23.45
C ASP A 360 -12.41 4.03 22.44
N LEU A 361 -11.54 3.61 21.52
CA LEU A 361 -11.83 2.72 20.40
C LEU A 361 -11.75 1.25 20.82
N GLU A 362 -12.87 0.53 20.68
CA GLU A 362 -12.91 -0.92 20.93
C GLU A 362 -12.71 -1.71 19.63
N TRP A 363 -13.46 -1.34 18.59
CA TRP A 363 -13.48 -2.07 17.31
C TRP A 363 -13.12 -1.19 16.12
N VAL A 364 -12.27 -1.72 15.25
CA VAL A 364 -12.07 -1.19 13.89
C VAL A 364 -12.56 -2.21 12.87
N ILE A 365 -13.56 -1.79 12.11
CA ILE A 365 -14.14 -2.57 11.01
C ILE A 365 -13.48 -2.12 9.72
N PHE A 366 -12.91 -3.08 9.02
CA PHE A 366 -12.29 -2.92 7.72
C PHE A 366 -13.17 -3.55 6.64
N ASP A 367 -13.81 -2.73 5.82
CA ASP A 367 -14.66 -3.20 4.72
C ASP A 367 -13.87 -3.37 3.42
N GLU A 368 -14.23 -4.40 2.65
CA GLU A 368 -13.61 -4.75 1.37
C GLU A 368 -12.06 -4.91 1.43
N VAL A 369 -11.54 -5.67 2.40
CA VAL A 369 -10.10 -5.86 2.67
C VAL A 369 -9.27 -6.33 1.46
N HIS A 370 -9.89 -6.98 0.47
CA HIS A 370 -9.23 -7.36 -0.79
C HIS A 370 -8.71 -6.16 -1.60
N TYR A 371 -9.09 -4.93 -1.25
CA TYR A 371 -8.44 -3.70 -1.74
C TYR A 371 -6.99 -3.55 -1.32
N ILE A 372 -6.46 -4.39 -0.42
CA ILE A 372 -5.03 -4.40 -0.09
C ILE A 372 -4.14 -4.67 -1.32
N ASN A 373 -4.69 -5.33 -2.35
CA ASN A 373 -3.99 -5.56 -3.62
C ASN A 373 -3.91 -4.30 -4.51
N ASP A 374 -4.56 -3.20 -4.14
CA ASP A 374 -4.48 -1.93 -4.85
C ASP A 374 -3.10 -1.29 -4.64
N ALA A 375 -2.39 -0.98 -5.72
CA ALA A 375 -1.02 -0.48 -5.66
C ALA A 375 -0.89 0.91 -5.02
N GLU A 376 -1.95 1.74 -5.03
CA GLU A 376 -1.92 3.07 -4.43
C GLU A 376 -2.39 3.04 -2.97
N ARG A 377 -3.43 2.24 -2.67
CA ARG A 377 -4.13 2.25 -1.39
C ARG A 377 -3.75 1.11 -0.45
N GLY A 378 -3.24 0.00 -0.98
CA GLY A 378 -2.83 -1.16 -0.20
C GLY A 378 -1.77 -0.83 0.85
N VAL A 379 -0.87 0.10 0.54
CA VAL A 379 0.13 0.62 1.47
C VAL A 379 -0.54 1.21 2.72
N VAL A 380 -1.54 2.06 2.54
CA VAL A 380 -2.28 2.73 3.63
C VAL A 380 -2.90 1.71 4.58
N TRP A 381 -3.46 0.63 4.03
CA TRP A 381 -4.04 -0.46 4.80
C TRP A 381 -3.02 -1.17 5.67
N GLU A 382 -1.87 -1.55 5.11
CA GLU A 382 -0.80 -2.18 5.87
C GLU A 382 -0.27 -1.26 6.96
N GLU A 383 -0.05 0.03 6.65
CA GLU A 383 0.40 1.02 7.64
C GLU A 383 -0.56 1.11 8.83
N VAL A 384 -1.86 1.24 8.57
CA VAL A 384 -2.89 1.33 9.61
C VAL A 384 -2.93 0.05 10.44
N LEU A 385 -2.96 -1.12 9.81
CA LEU A 385 -3.01 -2.41 10.50
C LEU A 385 -1.80 -2.58 11.43
N ILE A 386 -0.60 -2.18 11.01
CA ILE A 386 0.60 -2.25 11.85
C ILE A 386 0.50 -1.27 13.02
N MET A 387 0.08 -0.02 12.77
CA MET A 387 0.07 1.06 13.76
C MET A 387 -1.05 1.01 14.81
N LEU A 388 -2.15 0.28 14.56
CA LEU A 388 -3.26 0.20 15.52
C LEU A 388 -2.77 -0.22 16.94
N PRO A 389 -3.28 0.39 18.02
CA PRO A 389 -2.91 0.01 19.38
C PRO A 389 -3.32 -1.43 19.76
N ASP A 390 -2.69 -1.98 20.80
CA ASP A 390 -2.92 -3.35 21.27
C ASP A 390 -4.32 -3.58 21.86
N HIS A 391 -4.97 -2.57 22.45
CA HIS A 391 -6.31 -2.77 23.05
C HIS A 391 -7.39 -2.95 21.98
N VAL A 392 -7.23 -2.35 20.80
CA VAL A 392 -8.20 -2.38 19.70
C VAL A 392 -8.34 -3.79 19.12
N SER A 393 -9.58 -4.23 18.90
CA SER A 393 -9.91 -5.48 18.20
C SER A 393 -10.32 -5.21 16.75
N ILE A 394 -10.01 -6.17 15.86
CA ILE A 394 -10.07 -5.97 14.41
C ILE A 394 -11.14 -6.87 13.80
N ILE A 395 -11.97 -6.28 12.92
CA ILE A 395 -12.97 -6.99 12.13
C ILE A 395 -12.64 -6.77 10.66
N LEU A 396 -12.31 -7.84 9.94
CA LEU A 396 -11.94 -7.80 8.52
C LEU A 396 -13.09 -8.38 7.70
N LEU A 397 -13.67 -7.59 6.79
CA LEU A 397 -14.70 -8.02 5.86
C LEU A 397 -14.13 -8.03 4.45
N SER A 398 -14.14 -9.19 3.79
CA SER A 398 -13.59 -9.32 2.44
C SER A 398 -14.47 -10.16 1.51
N ALA A 399 -14.26 -10.00 0.21
CA ALA A 399 -14.69 -10.97 -0.78
C ALA A 399 -13.97 -12.32 -0.55
N THR A 400 -14.37 -13.36 -1.28
CA THR A 400 -13.73 -14.68 -1.16
C THR A 400 -12.28 -14.60 -1.62
N VAL A 401 -11.33 -14.84 -0.70
CA VAL A 401 -9.88 -14.83 -0.96
C VAL A 401 -9.26 -16.16 -0.53
N PRO A 402 -8.33 -16.72 -1.32
CA PRO A 402 -7.79 -18.06 -1.07
C PRO A 402 -6.83 -18.13 0.12
N ASN A 403 -6.10 -17.06 0.44
CA ASN A 403 -5.08 -17.00 1.49
C ASN A 403 -5.52 -16.22 2.74
N ALA A 404 -6.82 -16.27 3.09
CA ALA A 404 -7.35 -15.58 4.27
C ALA A 404 -6.66 -15.98 5.59
N VAL A 405 -6.28 -17.26 5.72
CA VAL A 405 -5.59 -17.79 6.91
C VAL A 405 -4.19 -17.23 7.03
N GLU A 406 -3.41 -17.23 5.95
CA GLU A 406 -2.06 -16.67 5.89
C GLU A 406 -2.06 -15.17 6.24
N PHE A 407 -3.00 -14.42 5.66
CA PHE A 407 -3.16 -13.00 5.96
C PHE A 407 -3.56 -12.73 7.42
N SER A 408 -4.44 -13.56 7.98
CA SER A 408 -4.83 -13.45 9.39
C SER A 408 -3.71 -13.88 10.34
N GLU A 409 -2.86 -14.83 9.93
CA GLU A 409 -1.70 -15.26 10.71
C GLU A 409 -0.69 -14.12 10.84
N TRP A 410 -0.48 -13.36 9.76
CA TRP A 410 0.34 -12.15 9.76
C TRP A 410 -0.18 -11.10 10.76
N ILE A 411 -1.47 -10.72 10.67
CA ILE A 411 -2.05 -9.72 11.59
C ILE A 411 -2.01 -10.23 13.03
N GLY A 412 -2.36 -11.51 13.25
CA GLY A 412 -2.35 -12.11 14.57
C GLY A 412 -0.96 -12.15 15.20
N ARG A 413 0.09 -12.38 14.41
CA ARG A 413 1.50 -12.30 14.82
C ARG A 413 1.88 -10.87 15.21
N ILE A 414 1.53 -9.87 14.41
CA ILE A 414 1.86 -8.45 14.70
C ILE A 414 1.13 -7.96 15.94
N LYS A 415 -0.13 -8.37 16.15
CA LYS A 415 -0.96 -7.92 17.27
C LYS A 415 -0.88 -8.80 18.50
N LYS A 416 -0.20 -9.95 18.42
CA LYS A 416 -0.23 -11.01 19.45
C LYS A 416 -1.66 -11.33 19.90
N LYS A 417 -2.61 -11.37 18.97
CA LYS A 417 -4.03 -11.68 19.20
C LYS A 417 -4.49 -12.80 18.27
N HIS A 418 -5.37 -13.66 18.76
CA HIS A 418 -6.00 -14.67 17.92
C HIS A 418 -7.00 -14.02 16.95
N ILE A 419 -6.98 -14.49 15.71
CA ILE A 419 -7.92 -14.06 14.66
C ILE A 419 -8.64 -15.28 14.11
N TYR A 420 -9.97 -15.25 14.19
CA TYR A 420 -10.80 -16.34 13.71
C TYR A 420 -11.19 -16.12 12.25
N VAL A 421 -10.85 -17.08 11.41
CA VAL A 421 -11.06 -17.00 9.95
C VAL A 421 -12.31 -17.77 9.57
N ILE A 422 -13.31 -17.03 9.10
CA ILE A 422 -14.64 -17.50 8.77
C ILE A 422 -14.83 -17.31 7.26
N SER A 423 -14.68 -18.40 6.50
CA SER A 423 -14.69 -18.37 5.03
C SER A 423 -15.87 -19.16 4.45
N THR A 424 -16.73 -18.53 3.65
CA THR A 424 -17.80 -19.23 2.94
C THR A 424 -17.67 -19.06 1.42
N ALA A 425 -17.53 -20.18 0.71
CA ALA A 425 -17.55 -20.22 -0.74
C ALA A 425 -18.99 -20.19 -1.31
N LYS A 426 -19.99 -20.56 -0.49
CA LYS A 426 -21.37 -20.70 -0.93
C LYS A 426 -22.02 -19.33 -1.09
N ARG A 427 -22.55 -19.07 -2.28
CA ARG A 427 -23.32 -17.86 -2.57
C ARG A 427 -24.79 -18.06 -2.19
N PRO A 428 -25.47 -17.08 -1.56
CA PRO A 428 -26.90 -17.22 -1.23
C PRO A 428 -27.81 -17.36 -2.43
N VAL A 429 -27.50 -16.66 -3.53
CA VAL A 429 -28.20 -16.76 -4.81
C VAL A 429 -27.21 -17.33 -5.84
N PRO A 430 -27.42 -18.54 -6.38
CA PRO A 430 -26.52 -19.11 -7.38
C PRO A 430 -26.61 -18.36 -8.72
N LEU A 431 -25.59 -18.52 -9.57
CA LEU A 431 -25.48 -17.82 -10.85
C LEU A 431 -25.59 -18.79 -12.03
N GLU A 432 -26.23 -18.33 -13.11
CA GLU A 432 -26.24 -18.99 -14.40
C GLU A 432 -25.55 -18.08 -15.42
N HIS A 433 -24.57 -18.62 -16.15
CA HIS A 433 -23.79 -17.83 -17.10
C HIS A 433 -24.10 -18.25 -18.54
N TYR A 434 -24.32 -17.28 -19.42
CA TYR A 434 -24.74 -17.49 -20.78
C TYR A 434 -23.87 -16.74 -21.79
N LEU A 435 -23.70 -17.32 -22.98
CA LEU A 435 -23.20 -16.64 -24.17
C LEU A 435 -24.38 -16.15 -25.01
N TYR A 436 -24.36 -14.89 -25.45
CA TYR A 436 -25.40 -14.32 -26.30
C TYR A 436 -24.87 -13.97 -27.69
N THR A 437 -25.47 -14.55 -28.72
CA THR A 437 -25.11 -14.31 -30.13
C THR A 437 -26.20 -13.60 -30.93
N GLY A 438 -27.37 -13.32 -30.34
CA GLY A 438 -28.49 -12.69 -31.03
C GLY A 438 -28.18 -11.27 -31.53
N ASN A 439 -28.73 -10.91 -32.71
CA ASN A 439 -28.53 -9.60 -33.35
C ASN A 439 -29.78 -9.06 -34.05
N SER A 440 -30.91 -9.76 -33.97
CA SER A 440 -32.18 -9.42 -34.61
C SER A 440 -33.34 -9.98 -33.80
N THR A 441 -34.56 -9.57 -34.12
CA THR A 441 -35.78 -10.11 -33.48
C THR A 441 -35.95 -11.62 -33.69
N LYS A 442 -35.47 -12.18 -34.81
CA LYS A 442 -35.51 -13.63 -35.07
C LYS A 442 -34.52 -14.41 -34.20
N THR A 443 -33.39 -13.79 -33.89
CA THR A 443 -32.25 -14.40 -33.18
C THR A 443 -32.18 -13.98 -31.71
N GLN A 444 -33.19 -13.27 -31.20
CA GLN A 444 -33.25 -12.76 -29.82
C GLN A 444 -33.25 -13.85 -28.74
N LYS A 445 -33.57 -15.10 -29.10
CA LYS A 445 -33.60 -16.26 -28.19
C LYS A 445 -32.26 -17.02 -28.13
N GLU A 446 -31.25 -16.59 -28.88
CA GLU A 446 -29.94 -17.26 -28.93
C GLU A 446 -29.08 -16.94 -27.69
N MET A 447 -29.41 -17.63 -26.61
CA MET A 447 -28.73 -17.59 -25.33
C MET A 447 -28.30 -19.01 -24.95
N PHE A 448 -27.00 -19.25 -24.83
CA PHE A 448 -26.44 -20.58 -24.61
C PHE A 448 -25.83 -20.69 -23.21
N LEU A 449 -26.32 -21.64 -22.41
CA LEU A 449 -25.85 -21.86 -21.05
C LEU A 449 -24.41 -22.40 -21.07
N LEU A 450 -23.53 -21.73 -20.34
CA LEU A 450 -22.12 -22.07 -20.23
C LEU A 450 -21.75 -22.55 -18.82
N LEU A 451 -22.36 -21.98 -17.79
CA LEU A 451 -22.20 -22.41 -16.39
C LEU A 451 -23.56 -22.47 -15.71
N ASP A 452 -23.86 -23.62 -15.11
CA ASP A 452 -25.12 -23.87 -14.41
C ASP A 452 -25.07 -23.38 -12.94
N PRO A 453 -26.20 -23.38 -12.20
CA PRO A 453 -26.25 -22.92 -10.81
C PRO A 453 -25.34 -23.69 -9.85
N THR A 454 -24.92 -24.90 -10.24
CA THR A 454 -24.02 -25.75 -9.43
C THR A 454 -22.55 -25.49 -9.70
N GLY A 455 -22.22 -24.68 -10.71
CA GLY A 455 -20.85 -24.31 -11.09
C GLY A 455 -20.20 -25.25 -12.11
N ASN A 456 -20.97 -26.09 -12.80
CA ASN A 456 -20.42 -26.98 -13.84
C ASN A 456 -20.36 -26.28 -15.21
N PHE A 457 -19.22 -26.40 -15.89
CA PHE A 457 -19.00 -25.83 -17.22
C PHE A 457 -19.60 -26.73 -18.32
N GLN A 458 -20.55 -26.19 -19.08
CA GLN A 458 -21.30 -26.91 -20.12
C GLN A 458 -20.68 -26.68 -21.50
N THR A 459 -19.80 -27.60 -21.94
CA THR A 459 -19.16 -27.55 -23.27
C THR A 459 -20.15 -27.59 -24.43
N LYS A 460 -21.28 -28.28 -24.27
CA LYS A 460 -22.36 -28.33 -25.27
C LYS A 460 -22.89 -26.94 -25.62
N GLY A 461 -23.05 -26.06 -24.61
CA GLY A 461 -23.52 -24.70 -24.81
C GLY A 461 -22.52 -23.86 -25.61
N TYR A 462 -21.22 -24.05 -25.34
CA TYR A 462 -20.14 -23.39 -26.08
C TYR A 462 -20.16 -23.73 -27.58
N TYR A 463 -20.17 -25.01 -27.93
CA TYR A 463 -20.19 -25.44 -29.33
C TYR A 463 -21.47 -25.02 -30.05
N SER A 464 -22.62 -25.08 -29.36
CA SER A 464 -23.89 -24.59 -29.91
C SER A 464 -23.85 -23.10 -30.28
N ALA A 465 -23.17 -22.27 -29.47
CA ALA A 465 -22.98 -20.85 -29.76
C ALA A 465 -22.06 -20.63 -30.98
N ILE A 466 -21.01 -21.44 -31.13
CA ILE A 466 -20.13 -21.41 -32.30
C ILE A 466 -20.91 -21.76 -33.56
N ASP A 467 -21.69 -22.83 -33.53
CA ASP A 467 -22.43 -23.31 -34.69
C ASP A 467 -23.48 -22.29 -35.13
N ALA A 468 -24.25 -21.73 -34.18
CA ALA A 468 -25.21 -20.67 -34.45
C ALA A 468 -24.56 -19.44 -35.13
N LYS A 469 -23.33 -19.11 -34.73
CA LYS A 469 -22.58 -17.98 -35.30
C LYS A 469 -21.98 -18.30 -36.66
N LYS A 470 -21.43 -19.51 -36.85
CA LYS A 470 -20.92 -20.00 -38.15
C LYS A 470 -22.01 -20.07 -39.21
N GLU A 471 -23.18 -20.60 -38.86
CA GLU A 471 -24.35 -20.65 -39.76
C GLU A 471 -24.77 -19.26 -40.25
N ARG A 472 -24.61 -18.23 -39.42
CA ARG A 472 -24.93 -16.85 -39.79
C ARG A 472 -23.88 -16.27 -40.73
N THR A 473 -22.61 -16.49 -40.45
CA THR A 473 -21.51 -16.01 -41.30
C THR A 473 -21.53 -16.70 -42.68
N SER A 474 -21.84 -17.99 -42.74
CA SER A 474 -21.95 -18.73 -44.01
C SER A 474 -23.12 -18.25 -44.87
N LYS A 475 -24.30 -18.00 -44.27
CA LYS A 475 -25.47 -17.42 -44.97
C LYS A 475 -25.19 -15.99 -45.47
N HIS A 476 -24.38 -15.22 -44.76
CA HIS A 476 -24.02 -13.84 -45.17
C HIS A 476 -22.98 -13.84 -46.30
N ALA A 477 -21.99 -14.74 -46.26
CA ALA A 477 -20.97 -14.89 -47.30
C ALA A 477 -21.53 -15.37 -48.65
N GLN A 478 -22.65 -16.09 -48.67
CA GLN A 478 -23.35 -16.48 -49.89
C GLN A 478 -24.12 -15.32 -50.57
N SER A 479 -24.41 -14.23 -49.86
CA SER A 479 -25.25 -13.13 -50.37
C SER A 479 -24.46 -11.87 -50.76
N PHE A 480 -23.27 -11.64 -50.21
CA PHE A 480 -22.42 -10.49 -50.53
C PHE A 480 -20.95 -10.94 -50.57
N GLY A 481 -20.30 -10.70 -51.71
CA GLY A 481 -18.94 -11.17 -52.00
C GLY A 481 -17.88 -10.78 -50.95
N THR A 482 -16.83 -11.60 -50.90
CA THR A 482 -15.73 -11.61 -49.93
C THR A 482 -15.00 -10.28 -49.83
N LYS A 483 -15.39 -9.43 -48.86
CA LYS A 483 -14.52 -8.36 -48.35
C LYS A 483 -14.04 -8.75 -46.95
N ASN A 484 -12.73 -8.68 -46.74
CA ASN A 484 -12.07 -8.98 -45.47
C ASN A 484 -12.81 -8.32 -44.30
N ALA A 485 -13.48 -9.14 -43.48
CA ALA A 485 -14.23 -8.69 -42.32
C ALA A 485 -13.24 -8.17 -41.27
N SER A 486 -13.19 -6.86 -41.09
CA SER A 486 -12.57 -6.23 -39.93
C SER A 486 -13.17 -6.84 -38.66
N GLN A 487 -12.32 -7.20 -37.68
CA GLN A 487 -12.75 -7.77 -36.39
C GLN A 487 -13.58 -6.80 -35.53
N LYS A 488 -13.75 -5.53 -35.94
CA LYS A 488 -14.55 -4.52 -35.25
C LYS A 488 -16.00 -4.51 -35.75
N THR A 489 -16.95 -4.75 -34.86
CA THR A 489 -18.39 -4.58 -35.16
C THR A 489 -18.72 -3.13 -35.47
N THR A 490 -19.66 -2.91 -36.39
CA THR A 490 -20.13 -1.56 -36.69
C THR A 490 -21.09 -1.06 -35.61
N PRO A 491 -21.19 0.26 -35.36
CA PRO A 491 -22.11 0.82 -34.35
C PRO A 491 -23.57 0.39 -34.53
N ASN A 492 -24.01 0.23 -35.79
CA ASN A 492 -25.37 -0.25 -36.10
C ASN A 492 -25.60 -1.71 -35.70
N GLN A 493 -24.59 -2.57 -35.86
CA GLN A 493 -24.69 -3.96 -35.40
C GLN A 493 -24.75 -4.03 -33.88
N ASP A 494 -23.92 -3.24 -33.18
CA ASP A 494 -23.93 -3.15 -31.71
C ASP A 494 -25.30 -2.69 -31.18
N ARG A 495 -25.91 -1.67 -31.82
CA ARG A 495 -27.26 -1.22 -31.49
C ARG A 495 -28.30 -2.34 -31.65
N ALA A 496 -28.25 -3.11 -32.73
CA ALA A 496 -29.20 -4.19 -33.00
C ALA A 496 -29.07 -5.34 -31.96
N VAL A 497 -27.85 -5.67 -31.55
CA VAL A 497 -27.58 -6.64 -30.48
C VAL A 497 -28.20 -6.18 -29.16
N TRP A 498 -27.97 -4.92 -28.75
CA TRP A 498 -28.54 -4.40 -27.51
C TRP A 498 -30.08 -4.33 -27.54
N LEU A 499 -30.68 -3.84 -28.63
CA LEU A 499 -32.13 -3.77 -28.77
C LEU A 499 -32.78 -5.16 -28.70
N SER A 500 -32.23 -6.14 -29.40
CA SER A 500 -32.74 -7.52 -29.37
C SER A 500 -32.63 -8.15 -27.99
N LEU A 501 -31.49 -7.99 -27.31
CA LEU A 501 -31.28 -8.52 -25.97
C LEU A 501 -32.20 -7.88 -24.95
N LEU A 502 -32.27 -6.55 -24.89
CA LEU A 502 -33.07 -5.85 -23.89
C LEU A 502 -34.57 -6.09 -24.09
N HIS A 503 -35.03 -6.21 -25.33
CA HIS A 503 -36.42 -6.59 -25.62
C HIS A 503 -36.72 -8.00 -25.09
N PHE A 504 -35.83 -8.97 -25.34
CA PHE A 504 -35.95 -10.33 -24.82
C PHE A 504 -35.94 -10.39 -23.29
N LEU A 505 -35.01 -9.68 -22.62
CA LEU A 505 -34.93 -9.63 -21.16
C LEU A 505 -36.15 -8.95 -20.53
N SER A 506 -36.66 -7.89 -21.16
CA SER A 506 -37.88 -7.19 -20.70
C SER A 506 -39.10 -8.11 -20.76
N GLN A 507 -39.29 -8.85 -21.86
CA GLN A 507 -40.38 -9.84 -21.99
C GLN A 507 -40.32 -10.95 -20.94
N ARG A 508 -39.11 -11.33 -20.50
CA ARG A 508 -38.89 -12.35 -19.46
C ARG A 508 -38.87 -11.80 -18.04
N GLN A 509 -39.16 -10.51 -17.86
CA GLN A 509 -39.08 -9.80 -16.58
C GLN A 509 -37.69 -9.90 -15.92
N GLN A 510 -36.62 -10.08 -16.70
CA GLN A 510 -35.24 -10.24 -16.20
C GLN A 510 -34.54 -8.88 -15.91
N THR A 511 -35.30 -7.80 -15.77
CA THR A 511 -34.84 -6.49 -15.33
C THR A 511 -34.91 -6.39 -13.79
N PRO A 512 -34.08 -5.56 -13.13
CA PRO A 512 -33.11 -4.63 -13.70
C PRO A 512 -31.83 -5.32 -14.20
N VAL A 513 -31.21 -4.72 -15.22
CA VAL A 513 -29.99 -5.18 -15.90
C VAL A 513 -28.84 -4.21 -15.63
N VAL A 514 -27.67 -4.73 -15.26
CA VAL A 514 -26.41 -3.96 -15.22
C VAL A 514 -25.51 -4.44 -16.34
N ALA A 515 -25.18 -3.54 -17.26
CA ALA A 515 -24.32 -3.78 -18.41
C ALA A 515 -22.92 -3.21 -18.17
N PHE A 516 -21.95 -4.08 -17.83
CA PHE A 516 -20.56 -3.69 -17.65
C PHE A 516 -19.88 -3.41 -18.98
N THR A 517 -19.43 -2.17 -19.15
CA THR A 517 -18.71 -1.67 -20.33
C THR A 517 -17.44 -0.95 -19.87
N PHE A 518 -16.26 -1.39 -20.32
CA PHE A 518 -14.97 -0.91 -19.82
C PHE A 518 -14.46 0.39 -20.45
N SER A 519 -15.35 1.17 -21.07
CA SER A 519 -15.04 2.50 -21.59
C SER A 519 -16.18 3.45 -21.27
N ARG A 520 -15.83 4.65 -20.78
CA ARG A 520 -16.80 5.71 -20.43
C ARG A 520 -17.57 6.16 -21.67
N THR A 521 -16.86 6.48 -22.75
CA THR A 521 -17.46 6.90 -24.02
C THR A 521 -18.40 5.82 -24.58
N ARG A 522 -17.98 4.55 -24.50
CA ARG A 522 -18.83 3.43 -24.96
C ARG A 522 -20.09 3.24 -24.10
N CYS A 523 -20.03 3.53 -22.79
CA CYS A 523 -21.24 3.53 -21.94
C CYS A 523 -22.25 4.57 -22.44
N ASP A 524 -21.77 5.79 -22.69
CA ASP A 524 -22.59 6.89 -23.21
C ASP A 524 -23.17 6.56 -24.59
N ASP A 525 -22.35 6.02 -25.50
CA ASP A 525 -22.76 5.64 -26.86
C ASP A 525 -23.82 4.53 -26.84
N ASN A 526 -23.61 3.49 -26.03
CA ASN A 526 -24.56 2.38 -25.87
C ASN A 526 -25.92 2.91 -25.39
N ALA A 527 -25.94 3.79 -24.36
CA ALA A 527 -27.17 4.37 -23.85
C ALA A 527 -27.87 5.29 -24.88
N ARG A 528 -27.12 6.16 -25.58
CA ARG A 528 -27.65 7.03 -26.64
C ARG A 528 -28.23 6.22 -27.80
N SER A 529 -27.60 5.11 -28.17
CA SER A 529 -28.08 4.22 -29.23
C SER A 529 -29.45 3.60 -28.91
N LEU A 530 -29.81 3.52 -27.63
CA LEU A 530 -31.07 2.96 -27.15
C LEU A 530 -32.14 4.00 -26.86
N ALA A 531 -31.94 5.25 -27.30
CA ALA A 531 -32.92 6.32 -27.10
C ALA A 531 -34.32 5.94 -27.61
N SER A 532 -34.48 5.10 -28.64
CA SER A 532 -35.82 4.70 -29.14
C SER A 532 -36.59 3.75 -28.22
N MET A 533 -35.95 3.17 -27.20
CA MET A 533 -36.56 2.20 -26.30
C MET A 533 -37.12 2.89 -25.05
N ASP A 534 -38.28 2.42 -24.59
CA ASP A 534 -38.92 2.91 -23.37
C ASP A 534 -39.31 1.72 -22.49
N LEU A 535 -38.78 1.69 -21.27
CA LEU A 535 -38.91 0.58 -20.32
C LEU A 535 -39.74 0.96 -19.08
N THR A 536 -40.33 2.16 -19.07
CA THR A 536 -41.02 2.71 -17.90
C THR A 536 -42.49 3.01 -18.18
N SER A 537 -43.33 2.75 -17.18
CA SER A 537 -44.74 3.14 -17.19
C SER A 537 -44.92 4.65 -16.98
N SER A 538 -46.12 5.18 -17.26
CA SER A 538 -46.45 6.59 -17.02
C SER A 538 -46.31 7.00 -15.54
N GLY A 539 -46.67 6.11 -14.61
CA GLY A 539 -46.50 6.33 -13.17
C GLY A 539 -45.02 6.43 -12.78
N GLU A 540 -44.21 5.44 -13.18
CA GLU A 540 -42.76 5.44 -12.92
C GLU A 540 -42.08 6.69 -13.51
N LYS A 541 -42.51 7.15 -14.69
CA LYS A 541 -42.01 8.39 -15.30
C LYS A 541 -42.30 9.62 -14.45
N SER A 542 -43.50 9.70 -13.88
CA SER A 542 -43.88 10.79 -12.97
C SER A 542 -43.01 10.78 -11.72
N ASP A 543 -42.80 9.62 -11.11
CA ASP A 543 -41.99 9.44 -9.92
C ASP A 543 -40.52 9.78 -10.16
N ILE A 544 -39.95 9.29 -11.26
CA ILE A 544 -38.59 9.62 -11.71
C ILE A 544 -38.47 11.12 -11.93
N HIS A 545 -39.45 11.74 -12.62
CA HIS A 545 -39.41 13.16 -12.91
C HIS A 545 -39.47 14.02 -11.64
N SER A 546 -40.39 13.70 -10.73
CA SER A 546 -40.55 14.38 -9.44
C SER A 546 -39.29 14.25 -8.58
N PHE A 547 -38.75 13.02 -8.44
CA PHE A 547 -37.52 12.79 -7.70
C PHE A 547 -36.32 13.50 -8.31
N PHE A 548 -36.18 13.45 -9.63
CA PHE A 548 -35.09 14.13 -10.35
C PHE A 548 -35.17 15.65 -10.20
N GLN A 549 -36.36 16.25 -10.33
CA GLN A 549 -36.55 17.69 -10.10
C GLN A 549 -36.24 18.09 -8.66
N LYS A 550 -36.69 17.30 -7.67
CA LYS A 550 -36.37 17.55 -6.25
C LYS A 550 -34.88 17.47 -5.97
N SER A 551 -34.17 16.53 -6.58
CA SER A 551 -32.72 16.41 -6.43
C SER A 551 -31.98 17.59 -7.08
N LEU A 552 -32.42 18.02 -8.27
CA LEU A 552 -31.82 19.15 -8.98
C LEU A 552 -32.20 20.53 -8.43
N SER A 553 -33.22 20.64 -7.58
CA SER A 553 -33.57 21.93 -6.96
C SER A 553 -32.43 22.50 -6.11
N ARG A 554 -31.46 21.66 -5.72
CA ARG A 554 -30.22 22.03 -5.02
C ARG A 554 -29.20 22.75 -5.90
N LEU A 555 -29.26 22.55 -7.22
CA LEU A 555 -28.34 23.19 -8.18
C LEU A 555 -28.86 24.58 -8.58
N ARG A 556 -27.94 25.48 -8.95
CA ARG A 556 -28.26 26.81 -9.51
C ARG A 556 -28.86 26.70 -10.92
N GLY A 557 -29.59 27.74 -11.34
CA GLY A 557 -30.38 27.72 -12.58
C GLY A 557 -29.59 27.35 -13.85
N GLY A 558 -28.38 27.92 -14.03
CA GLY A 558 -27.51 27.61 -15.16
C GLY A 558 -26.99 26.18 -15.16
N ASP A 559 -26.61 25.65 -13.99
CA ASP A 559 -26.11 24.28 -13.84
C ASP A 559 -27.17 23.23 -14.21
N ARG A 560 -28.46 23.51 -13.98
CA ARG A 560 -29.56 22.59 -14.34
C ARG A 560 -29.70 22.39 -15.85
N GLN A 561 -29.15 23.29 -16.66
CA GLN A 561 -29.21 23.24 -18.12
C GLN A 561 -27.98 22.59 -18.75
N LEU A 562 -27.08 22.01 -17.94
CA LEU A 562 -25.92 21.30 -18.47
C LEU A 562 -26.34 20.16 -19.43
N PRO A 563 -25.66 19.99 -20.57
CA PRO A 563 -26.00 18.97 -21.56
C PRO A 563 -26.05 17.55 -20.95
N GLN A 564 -25.13 17.22 -20.05
CA GLN A 564 -25.11 15.94 -19.35
C GLN A 564 -26.36 15.72 -18.48
N ILE A 565 -26.87 16.75 -17.79
CA ILE A 565 -28.07 16.67 -16.95
C ILE A 565 -29.32 16.48 -17.82
N LEU A 566 -29.44 17.25 -18.91
CA LEU A 566 -30.57 17.15 -19.83
C LEU A 566 -30.64 15.77 -20.49
N LEU A 567 -29.50 15.26 -20.95
CA LEU A 567 -29.41 13.91 -21.51
C LEU A 567 -29.81 12.85 -20.48
N MET A 568 -29.26 12.94 -19.26
CA MET A 568 -29.54 11.96 -18.21
C MET A 568 -31.02 11.97 -17.80
N ARG A 569 -31.64 13.15 -17.72
CA ARG A 569 -33.09 13.30 -17.46
C ARG A 569 -33.92 12.51 -18.47
N ASP A 570 -33.58 12.64 -19.76
CA ASP A 570 -34.35 12.04 -20.84
C ASP A 570 -34.12 10.53 -20.95
N LEU A 571 -32.92 10.04 -20.57
CA LEU A 571 -32.61 8.62 -20.43
C LEU A 571 -33.32 8.00 -19.23
N LEU A 572 -33.27 8.65 -18.06
CA LEU A 572 -33.90 8.18 -16.82
C LEU A 572 -35.42 8.04 -16.98
N LYS A 573 -36.06 8.99 -17.69
CA LYS A 573 -37.49 8.90 -18.05
C LYS A 573 -37.85 7.70 -18.92
N ARG A 574 -36.88 6.99 -19.49
CA ARG A 574 -37.08 5.75 -20.27
C ARG A 574 -36.63 4.51 -19.49
N GLY A 575 -36.15 4.68 -18.26
CA GLY A 575 -35.60 3.61 -17.42
C GLY A 575 -34.16 3.21 -17.77
N ILE A 576 -33.43 4.04 -18.52
CA ILE A 576 -32.04 3.79 -18.94
C ILE A 576 -31.13 4.79 -18.21
N ALA A 577 -29.98 4.34 -17.72
CA ALA A 577 -29.00 5.23 -17.08
C ALA A 577 -27.56 4.82 -17.39
N VAL A 578 -26.63 5.75 -17.14
CA VAL A 578 -25.19 5.53 -17.30
C VAL A 578 -24.46 5.85 -16.00
N HIS A 579 -23.53 4.99 -15.58
CA HIS A 579 -22.73 5.16 -14.36
C HIS A 579 -21.24 4.92 -14.64
N HIS A 580 -20.46 6.01 -14.61
CA HIS A 580 -19.00 5.94 -14.60
C HIS A 580 -18.42 7.19 -13.94
N SER A 581 -17.11 7.22 -13.74
CA SER A 581 -16.40 8.29 -13.05
C SER A 581 -16.44 9.67 -13.75
N GLY A 582 -16.98 9.76 -14.96
CA GLY A 582 -17.14 11.02 -15.71
C GLY A 582 -18.51 11.68 -15.56
N ILE A 583 -19.48 10.96 -15.00
CA ILE A 583 -20.79 11.52 -14.65
C ILE A 583 -20.67 12.37 -13.37
N LEU A 584 -21.37 13.50 -13.35
CA LEU A 584 -21.44 14.42 -12.20
C LEU A 584 -21.79 13.68 -10.89
N PRO A 585 -21.14 14.00 -9.76
CA PRO A 585 -21.41 13.35 -8.47
C PRO A 585 -22.90 13.27 -8.10
N ILE A 586 -23.61 14.40 -8.17
CA ILE A 586 -25.06 14.45 -7.87
C ILE A 586 -25.88 13.52 -8.78
N LEU A 587 -25.55 13.44 -10.07
CA LEU A 587 -26.26 12.56 -11.01
C LEU A 587 -26.00 11.08 -10.69
N LYS A 588 -24.77 10.71 -10.33
CA LYS A 588 -24.46 9.32 -9.93
C LYS A 588 -25.29 8.89 -8.73
N GLU A 589 -25.39 9.73 -7.70
CA GLU A 589 -26.21 9.43 -6.52
C GLU A 589 -27.70 9.33 -6.87
N VAL A 590 -28.22 10.21 -7.74
CA VAL A 590 -29.60 10.09 -8.24
C VAL A 590 -29.83 8.76 -8.97
N ILE A 591 -28.90 8.36 -9.84
CA ILE A 591 -28.99 7.11 -10.61
C ILE A 591 -28.95 5.91 -9.69
N GLU A 592 -28.03 5.89 -8.73
CA GLU A 592 -27.92 4.86 -7.70
C GLU A 592 -29.21 4.73 -6.90
N MET A 593 -29.75 5.84 -6.38
CA MET A 593 -31.01 5.84 -5.63
C MET A 593 -32.19 5.35 -6.49
N LEU A 594 -32.31 5.79 -7.74
CA LEU A 594 -33.37 5.34 -8.64
C LEU A 594 -33.20 3.87 -9.04
N PHE A 595 -31.97 3.38 -9.17
CA PHE A 595 -31.67 1.97 -9.42
C PHE A 595 -32.05 1.09 -8.23
N SER A 596 -31.73 1.52 -6.99
CA SER A 596 -32.12 0.80 -5.77
C SER A 596 -33.65 0.71 -5.59
N ARG A 597 -34.39 1.71 -6.09
CA ARG A 597 -35.87 1.72 -6.12
C ARG A 597 -36.47 0.90 -7.26
N GLY A 598 -35.64 0.32 -8.13
CA GLY A 598 -36.09 -0.45 -9.29
C GLY A 598 -36.69 0.39 -10.43
N LEU A 599 -36.49 1.72 -10.41
CA LEU A 599 -36.98 2.63 -11.45
C LEU A 599 -36.06 2.67 -12.68
N VAL A 600 -34.75 2.48 -12.48
CA VAL A 600 -33.80 2.25 -13.57
C VAL A 600 -33.80 0.76 -13.92
N LYS A 601 -34.22 0.44 -15.15
CA LYS A 601 -34.34 -0.94 -15.65
C LYS A 601 -33.06 -1.42 -16.32
N VAL A 602 -32.29 -0.52 -16.92
CA VAL A 602 -31.01 -0.82 -17.58
C VAL A 602 -29.97 0.22 -17.17
N LEU A 603 -28.85 -0.24 -16.62
CA LEU A 603 -27.74 0.58 -16.19
C LEU A 603 -26.47 0.19 -16.96
N PHE A 604 -25.95 1.09 -17.79
CA PHE A 604 -24.61 0.94 -18.38
C PHE A 604 -23.57 1.45 -17.40
N ALA A 605 -22.66 0.58 -16.95
CA ALA A 605 -21.72 0.93 -15.90
C ALA A 605 -20.28 0.50 -16.20
N THR A 606 -19.32 1.26 -15.70
CA THR A 606 -17.92 0.81 -15.62
C THR A 606 -17.69 -0.05 -14.38
N GLU A 607 -16.52 -0.69 -14.30
CA GLU A 607 -16.08 -1.53 -13.16
C GLU A 607 -16.25 -0.85 -11.79
N THR A 608 -16.09 0.48 -11.74
CA THR A 608 -16.27 1.30 -10.53
C THR A 608 -17.63 1.12 -9.85
N PHE A 609 -18.67 0.72 -10.58
CA PHE A 609 -19.99 0.43 -10.00
C PHE A 609 -19.99 -0.89 -9.22
N ALA A 610 -19.34 -1.94 -9.75
CA ALA A 610 -19.22 -3.22 -9.06
C ALA A 610 -18.39 -3.10 -7.78
N MET A 611 -17.48 -2.14 -7.74
CA MET A 611 -16.62 -1.82 -6.62
C MET A 611 -17.27 -0.87 -5.61
N GLY A 612 -17.96 0.17 -6.07
CA GLY A 612 -18.25 1.35 -5.27
C GLY A 612 -19.57 1.35 -4.50
N VAL A 613 -20.52 0.46 -4.81
CA VAL A 613 -21.88 0.52 -4.27
C VAL A 613 -22.49 -0.87 -4.09
N ASN A 614 -23.24 -1.09 -3.01
CA ASN A 614 -23.95 -2.36 -2.81
C ASN A 614 -25.33 -2.39 -3.48
N MET A 615 -25.37 -2.51 -4.81
CA MET A 615 -26.62 -2.52 -5.59
C MET A 615 -26.74 -3.76 -6.48
N PRO A 616 -27.45 -4.81 -6.03
CA PRO A 616 -27.66 -6.02 -6.83
C PRO A 616 -28.69 -5.80 -7.94
N ALA A 617 -28.49 -6.48 -9.06
CA ALA A 617 -29.36 -6.51 -10.24
C ALA A 617 -29.92 -7.92 -10.43
N ARG A 618 -30.99 -8.08 -11.21
CA ARG A 618 -31.47 -9.43 -11.58
C ARG A 618 -30.54 -10.08 -12.61
N THR A 619 -30.09 -9.28 -13.59
CA THR A 619 -29.22 -9.72 -14.68
C THR A 619 -27.97 -8.84 -14.78
N VAL A 620 -26.81 -9.45 -15.00
CA VAL A 620 -25.56 -8.76 -15.34
C VAL A 620 -25.17 -9.12 -16.78
N VAL A 621 -24.78 -8.11 -17.56
CA VAL A 621 -24.34 -8.28 -18.95
C VAL A 621 -22.92 -7.74 -19.10
N PHE A 622 -22.02 -8.52 -19.70
CA PHE A 622 -20.68 -8.10 -20.06
C PHE A 622 -20.64 -7.70 -21.54
N ASP A 623 -20.38 -6.43 -21.81
CA ASP A 623 -20.23 -5.89 -23.18
C ASP A 623 -18.98 -6.46 -23.89
N SER A 624 -17.95 -6.74 -23.10
CA SER A 624 -16.64 -7.27 -23.50
C SER A 624 -16.07 -8.10 -22.34
N ILE A 625 -15.11 -8.98 -22.62
CA ILE A 625 -14.27 -9.66 -21.60
C ILE A 625 -12.84 -9.10 -21.55
N ARG A 626 -12.56 -8.08 -22.37
CA ARG A 626 -11.27 -7.39 -22.47
C ARG A 626 -11.38 -5.95 -21.98
N LYS A 627 -10.41 -5.52 -21.17
CA LYS A 627 -10.26 -4.14 -20.70
C LYS A 627 -8.85 -3.61 -20.93
N HIS A 628 -8.72 -2.29 -20.96
CA HIS A 628 -7.43 -1.60 -21.04
C HIS A 628 -6.93 -1.29 -19.63
N ASP A 629 -5.75 -1.74 -19.26
CA ASP A 629 -5.17 -1.53 -17.91
C ASP A 629 -4.29 -0.28 -17.80
N GLY A 630 -4.18 0.51 -18.87
CA GLY A 630 -3.32 1.69 -18.96
C GLY A 630 -2.11 1.44 -19.87
N THR A 631 -1.66 0.19 -19.98
CA THR A 631 -0.56 -0.23 -20.84
C THR A 631 -1.06 -0.94 -22.10
N GLY A 632 -2.07 -1.80 -21.97
CA GLY A 632 -2.60 -2.58 -23.07
C GLY A 632 -3.95 -3.24 -22.77
N PHE A 633 -4.47 -3.97 -23.76
CA PHE A 633 -5.74 -4.69 -23.65
C PHE A 633 -5.53 -6.13 -23.16
N ARG A 634 -6.00 -6.43 -21.94
CA ARG A 634 -5.97 -7.76 -21.32
C ARG A 634 -7.38 -8.32 -21.05
N ASN A 635 -7.45 -9.63 -20.84
CA ASN A 635 -8.67 -10.29 -20.35
C ASN A 635 -8.92 -9.92 -18.88
N LEU A 636 -10.17 -10.03 -18.45
CA LEU A 636 -10.54 -9.85 -17.04
C LEU A 636 -9.93 -10.96 -16.18
N LEU A 637 -9.44 -10.58 -15.01
CA LEU A 637 -8.97 -11.53 -14.02
C LEU A 637 -10.17 -12.25 -13.38
N PRO A 638 -10.00 -13.47 -12.85
CA PRO A 638 -11.08 -14.22 -12.22
C PRO A 638 -11.75 -13.45 -11.07
N GLY A 639 -10.95 -12.74 -10.25
CA GLY A 639 -11.48 -11.91 -9.17
C GLY A 639 -12.36 -10.75 -9.66
N GLU A 640 -11.92 -10.04 -10.70
CA GLU A 640 -12.66 -8.93 -11.33
C GLU A 640 -14.00 -9.43 -11.90
N TYR A 641 -13.97 -10.58 -12.58
CA TYR A 641 -15.16 -11.21 -13.14
C TYR A 641 -16.15 -11.64 -12.05
N ILE A 642 -15.69 -12.35 -11.01
CA ILE A 642 -16.53 -12.82 -9.91
C ILE A 642 -17.18 -11.66 -9.17
N GLN A 643 -16.46 -10.55 -8.97
CA GLN A 643 -17.00 -9.34 -8.31
C GLN A 643 -18.12 -8.70 -9.13
N MET A 644 -17.92 -8.54 -10.45
CA MET A 644 -18.92 -7.97 -11.35
C MET A 644 -20.12 -8.90 -11.55
N ALA A 645 -19.88 -10.19 -11.86
CA ALA A 645 -20.92 -11.21 -12.01
C ALA A 645 -21.69 -11.40 -10.69
N GLY A 646 -21.02 -11.24 -9.56
CA GLY A 646 -21.57 -11.25 -8.21
C GLY A 646 -22.59 -10.14 -7.92
N ARG A 647 -22.83 -9.21 -8.84
CA ARG A 647 -23.95 -8.26 -8.77
C ARG A 647 -25.27 -8.82 -9.30
N ALA A 648 -25.29 -9.98 -9.98
CA ALA A 648 -26.51 -10.63 -10.47
C ALA A 648 -27.21 -11.47 -9.38
N GLY A 649 -28.54 -11.41 -9.32
CA GLY A 649 -29.36 -12.12 -8.35
C GLY A 649 -29.51 -11.35 -7.03
N ARG A 650 -30.73 -10.92 -6.72
CA ARG A 650 -31.09 -10.19 -5.49
C ARG A 650 -31.56 -11.17 -4.42
N ARG A 651 -30.89 -11.16 -3.27
CA ARG A 651 -31.23 -12.03 -2.12
C ARG A 651 -32.68 -11.78 -1.69
N GLY A 652 -33.47 -12.85 -1.58
CA GLY A 652 -34.88 -12.80 -1.20
C GLY A 652 -35.87 -12.44 -2.32
N LEU A 653 -35.39 -12.03 -3.50
CA LEU A 653 -36.26 -11.68 -4.64
C LEU A 653 -36.07 -12.63 -5.84
N ASP A 654 -34.83 -13.04 -6.11
CA ASP A 654 -34.49 -13.89 -7.26
C ASP A 654 -33.98 -15.26 -6.78
N ALA A 655 -34.44 -16.34 -7.43
CA ALA A 655 -33.97 -17.70 -7.15
C ALA A 655 -32.58 -17.99 -7.72
N THR A 656 -32.30 -17.50 -8.93
CA THR A 656 -31.00 -17.55 -9.61
C THR A 656 -30.68 -16.18 -10.19
N GLY A 657 -29.39 -15.83 -10.26
CA GLY A 657 -28.91 -14.63 -10.94
C GLY A 657 -28.43 -14.95 -12.36
N THR A 658 -28.81 -14.13 -13.35
CA THR A 658 -28.44 -14.36 -14.75
C THR A 658 -27.22 -13.51 -15.13
N VAL A 659 -26.19 -14.13 -15.71
CA VAL A 659 -24.99 -13.46 -16.23
C VAL A 659 -24.87 -13.73 -17.72
N ILE A 660 -24.69 -12.69 -18.54
CA ILE A 660 -24.67 -12.80 -20.00
C ILE A 660 -23.39 -12.17 -20.55
N ILE A 661 -22.66 -12.89 -21.38
CA ILE A 661 -21.47 -12.39 -22.09
C ILE A 661 -21.85 -12.17 -23.56
N LEU A 662 -21.67 -10.94 -24.05
CA LEU A 662 -21.98 -10.61 -25.44
C LEU A 662 -20.91 -11.14 -26.39
N CYS A 663 -21.35 -11.89 -27.40
CA CYS A 663 -20.52 -12.35 -28.50
C CYS A 663 -20.83 -11.49 -29.74
N LYS A 664 -20.29 -10.27 -29.80
CA LYS A 664 -20.51 -9.33 -30.93
C LYS A 664 -19.80 -9.78 -32.21
N SER A 665 -18.46 -9.79 -32.24
CA SER A 665 -17.68 -10.18 -33.44
C SER A 665 -17.57 -11.70 -33.63
N GLY A 666 -17.02 -12.41 -32.63
CA GLY A 666 -16.84 -13.88 -32.60
C GLY A 666 -17.38 -14.48 -31.30
N VAL A 667 -17.33 -15.80 -31.16
CA VAL A 667 -17.41 -16.45 -29.84
C VAL A 667 -16.00 -16.40 -29.24
N HIS A 668 -15.89 -16.08 -27.95
CA HIS A 668 -14.61 -16.00 -27.25
C HIS A 668 -13.95 -17.39 -27.12
N ASP A 669 -12.65 -17.44 -26.92
CA ASP A 669 -11.94 -18.72 -26.78
C ASP A 669 -12.39 -19.46 -25.51
N MET A 670 -12.54 -20.79 -25.59
CA MET A 670 -13.02 -21.60 -24.48
C MET A 670 -12.03 -21.59 -23.31
N GLY A 671 -10.72 -21.64 -23.59
CA GLY A 671 -9.69 -21.62 -22.57
C GLY A 671 -9.69 -20.30 -21.80
N GLU A 672 -9.81 -19.17 -22.52
CA GLU A 672 -9.93 -17.85 -21.90
C GLU A 672 -11.17 -17.73 -20.99
N LEU A 673 -12.33 -18.20 -21.46
CA LEU A 673 -13.57 -18.20 -20.67
C LEU A 673 -13.45 -19.10 -19.44
N HIS A 674 -12.85 -20.29 -19.58
CA HIS A 674 -12.67 -21.22 -18.48
C HIS A 674 -11.76 -20.64 -17.40
N VAL A 675 -10.64 -20.03 -17.79
CA VAL A 675 -9.72 -19.36 -16.85
C VAL A 675 -10.42 -18.19 -16.16
N MET A 676 -11.14 -17.33 -16.89
CA MET A 676 -11.84 -16.18 -16.31
C MET A 676 -12.94 -16.58 -15.32
N MET A 677 -13.72 -17.63 -15.61
CA MET A 677 -14.91 -17.99 -14.82
C MET A 677 -14.62 -18.96 -13.67
N LEU A 678 -13.73 -19.92 -13.89
CA LEU A 678 -13.38 -20.98 -12.92
C LEU A 678 -11.96 -20.86 -12.37
N GLY A 679 -11.21 -19.84 -12.80
CA GLY A 679 -9.87 -19.59 -12.28
C GLY A 679 -9.86 -19.26 -10.79
N LYS A 680 -8.71 -19.49 -10.17
CA LYS A 680 -8.52 -19.13 -8.75
C LYS A 680 -8.60 -17.61 -8.60
N PRO A 681 -9.37 -17.09 -7.62
CA PRO A 681 -9.35 -15.67 -7.29
C PRO A 681 -7.93 -15.21 -6.95
N THR A 682 -7.65 -13.92 -7.16
CA THR A 682 -6.35 -13.32 -6.83
C THR A 682 -6.06 -13.47 -5.34
N VAL A 683 -4.86 -13.96 -5.02
CA VAL A 683 -4.33 -14.01 -3.66
C VAL A 683 -4.11 -12.58 -3.14
N LEU A 684 -4.25 -12.39 -1.83
CA LEU A 684 -3.85 -11.15 -1.18
C LEU A 684 -2.31 -11.06 -1.25
N GLN A 685 -1.79 -9.96 -1.79
CA GLN A 685 -0.37 -9.68 -1.90
C GLN A 685 -0.08 -8.31 -1.29
N SER A 686 1.05 -8.21 -0.60
CA SER A 686 1.51 -6.93 -0.06
C SER A 686 1.77 -5.96 -1.21
N GLN A 687 1.30 -4.72 -1.03
CA GLN A 687 1.63 -3.59 -1.90
C GLN A 687 2.51 -2.58 -1.16
N PHE A 688 3.11 -2.99 -0.03
CA PHE A 688 3.93 -2.13 0.80
C PHE A 688 5.10 -1.53 0.01
N ARG A 689 5.21 -0.21 0.05
CA ARG A 689 6.29 0.56 -0.57
C ARG A 689 6.65 1.73 0.31
N LEU A 690 7.90 2.16 0.24
CA LEU A 690 8.38 3.30 1.00
C LEU A 690 7.91 4.62 0.34
N THR A 691 7.18 5.45 1.09
CA THR A 691 6.84 6.82 0.68
C THR A 691 7.65 7.81 1.52
N TYR A 692 7.97 9.00 0.98
CA TYR A 692 8.72 10.00 1.75
C TYR A 692 7.90 10.48 2.95
N THR A 693 6.58 10.65 2.76
CA THR A 693 5.63 10.98 3.83
C THR A 693 5.66 9.97 4.97
N MET A 694 5.69 8.66 4.68
CA MET A 694 5.80 7.64 5.73
C MET A 694 7.14 7.73 6.45
N ILE A 695 8.26 7.83 5.72
CA ILE A 695 9.60 7.96 6.30
C ILE A 695 9.68 9.16 7.23
N LEU A 696 9.23 10.33 6.78
CA LEU A 696 9.27 11.57 7.57
C LEU A 696 8.36 11.51 8.80
N ASN A 697 7.16 10.94 8.69
CA ASN A 697 6.26 10.79 9.83
C ASN A 697 6.80 9.82 10.89
N LEU A 698 7.51 8.76 10.48
CA LEU A 698 8.15 7.82 11.39
C LEU A 698 9.43 8.40 12.01
N LEU A 699 10.28 9.08 11.22
CA LEU A 699 11.47 9.76 11.76
C LEU A 699 11.11 10.88 12.74
N ARG A 700 9.91 11.47 12.62
CA ARG A 700 9.38 12.43 13.59
C ARG A 700 9.10 11.79 14.95
N VAL A 701 8.78 10.50 15.00
CA VAL A 701 8.35 9.78 16.20
C VAL A 701 9.34 8.65 16.51
N GLU A 702 10.26 8.88 17.45
CA GLU A 702 11.36 7.95 17.75
C GLU A 702 10.93 6.53 18.19
N ALA A 703 9.67 6.34 18.60
CA ALA A 703 9.20 5.08 19.15
C ALA A 703 8.98 3.95 18.13
N LEU A 704 8.67 4.27 16.87
CA LEU A 704 8.51 3.26 15.81
C LEU A 704 9.49 3.56 14.68
N ARG A 705 10.53 2.72 14.54
CA ARG A 705 11.51 2.89 13.47
C ARG A 705 10.93 2.44 12.13
N VAL A 706 11.43 3.02 11.05
CA VAL A 706 11.06 2.60 9.69
C VAL A 706 11.41 1.13 9.44
N THR A 707 12.52 0.65 10.02
CA THR A 707 12.93 -0.76 9.93
C THR A 707 11.94 -1.70 10.63
N ASP A 708 11.38 -1.29 11.78
CA ASP A 708 10.33 -2.06 12.47
C ASP A 708 9.07 -2.17 11.61
N MET A 709 8.71 -1.08 10.91
CA MET A 709 7.56 -1.08 10.01
C MET A 709 7.78 -1.98 8.79
N MET A 710 8.98 -1.95 8.20
CA MET A 710 9.37 -2.87 7.12
C MET A 710 9.34 -4.33 7.59
N ARG A 711 9.91 -4.62 8.77
CA ARG A 711 9.92 -5.98 9.36
C ARG A 711 8.52 -6.53 9.59
N ARG A 712 7.58 -5.66 9.98
CA ARG A 712 6.17 -6.01 10.22
C ARG A 712 5.30 -5.98 8.97
N SER A 713 5.82 -5.55 7.81
CA SER A 713 5.06 -5.56 6.55
C SER A 713 4.61 -6.95 6.14
N PHE A 714 3.53 -7.05 5.35
CA PHE A 714 3.02 -8.34 4.92
C PHE A 714 3.98 -9.07 3.96
N SER A 715 4.77 -8.33 3.18
CA SER A 715 5.78 -8.89 2.27
C SER A 715 6.85 -9.69 3.02
N GLU A 716 7.26 -9.23 4.21
CA GLU A 716 8.29 -9.88 5.03
C GLU A 716 7.72 -10.95 5.99
N SER A 717 6.40 -11.17 6.00
CA SER A 717 5.72 -12.16 6.86
C SER A 717 6.14 -13.61 6.59
N HIS A 718 6.59 -13.90 5.37
CA HIS A 718 7.06 -15.22 4.94
C HIS A 718 8.43 -15.60 5.49
N ARG A 719 9.14 -14.68 6.14
CA ARG A 719 10.36 -15.02 6.87
C ARG A 719 9.99 -15.89 8.06
N ASP A 720 10.42 -17.14 8.04
CA ASP A 720 10.27 -18.06 9.17
C ASP A 720 11.29 -17.70 10.27
N THR A 721 11.18 -16.48 10.81
CA THR A 721 12.10 -15.94 11.82
C THR A 721 12.19 -16.86 13.03
N GLN A 722 11.06 -17.49 13.41
CA GLN A 722 11.03 -18.44 14.52
C GLN A 722 11.80 -19.72 14.20
N ALA A 723 11.64 -20.30 13.01
CA ALA A 723 12.45 -21.46 12.62
C ALA A 723 13.94 -21.11 12.56
N HIS A 724 14.29 -19.93 12.03
CA HIS A 724 15.67 -19.47 12.00
C HIS A 724 16.22 -19.26 13.41
N GLU A 725 15.46 -18.70 14.35
CA GLU A 725 15.87 -18.55 15.77
C GLU A 725 16.11 -19.90 16.44
N GLN A 726 15.23 -20.89 16.20
CA GLN A 726 15.42 -22.26 16.70
C GLN A 726 16.67 -22.91 16.12
N GLN A 727 16.88 -22.80 14.81
CA GLN A 727 18.08 -23.32 14.15
C GLN A 727 19.36 -22.62 14.64
N ILE A 728 19.33 -21.31 14.87
CA ILE A 728 20.45 -20.57 15.48
C ILE A 728 20.76 -21.10 16.88
N GLY A 729 19.73 -21.38 17.68
CA GLY A 729 19.89 -22.01 18.99
C GLY A 729 20.60 -23.37 18.90
N GLN A 730 20.18 -24.21 17.95
CA GLN A 730 20.80 -25.52 17.69
C GLN A 730 22.24 -25.39 17.20
N LEU A 731 22.51 -24.54 16.21
CA LEU A 731 23.85 -24.33 15.66
C LEU A 731 24.82 -23.76 16.71
N LYS A 732 24.37 -22.83 17.56
CA LYS A 732 25.16 -22.33 18.69
C LYS A 732 25.53 -23.44 19.67
N GLN A 733 24.60 -24.35 19.96
CA GLN A 733 24.88 -25.53 20.78
C GLN A 733 25.90 -26.45 20.10
N THR A 734 25.70 -26.77 18.81
CA THR A 734 26.64 -27.58 18.02
C THR A 734 28.04 -26.96 18.04
N LEU A 735 28.17 -25.65 17.77
CA LEU A 735 29.44 -24.93 17.76
C LEU A 735 30.17 -25.00 19.12
N SER A 736 29.41 -24.92 20.22
CA SER A 736 29.96 -25.03 21.57
C SER A 736 30.40 -26.46 21.94
N SER A 737 29.80 -27.47 21.30
CA SER A 737 30.13 -28.89 21.53
C SER A 737 31.35 -29.37 20.74
N LEU A 738 31.77 -28.64 19.70
CA LEU A 738 32.92 -28.99 18.87
C LEU A 738 34.24 -28.85 19.64
N PRO A 739 35.18 -29.80 19.50
CA PRO A 739 36.47 -29.77 20.20
C PRO A 739 37.27 -28.50 19.85
N PRO A 740 38.12 -27.97 20.77
CA PRO A 740 38.96 -26.81 20.48
C PRO A 740 39.96 -27.11 19.34
N LEU A 741 40.30 -26.07 18.57
CA LEU A 741 41.30 -26.18 17.50
C LEU A 741 42.70 -26.18 18.10
N ASP A 742 43.58 -27.02 17.56
CA ASP A 742 45.01 -26.97 17.87
C ASP A 742 45.68 -25.94 16.96
N THR A 743 46.12 -24.82 17.54
CA THR A 743 46.78 -23.72 16.83
C THR A 743 48.23 -23.54 17.25
N GLU A 744 48.84 -24.53 17.90
CA GLU A 744 50.20 -24.42 18.41
C GLU A 744 51.25 -24.81 17.35
N GLY A 745 52.44 -24.22 17.47
CA GLY A 745 53.61 -24.56 16.64
C GLY A 745 53.38 -24.36 15.14
N GLN A 746 53.52 -25.43 14.36
CA GLN A 746 53.40 -25.39 12.89
C GLN A 746 51.97 -25.15 12.39
N LEU A 747 50.94 -25.26 13.25
CA LEU A 747 49.53 -25.08 12.89
C LEU A 747 49.00 -23.65 13.13
N SER A 748 49.87 -22.71 13.50
CA SER A 748 49.46 -21.33 13.84
C SER A 748 48.79 -20.56 12.69
N ASP A 749 49.10 -20.91 11.44
CA ASP A 749 48.57 -20.29 10.24
C ASP A 749 47.45 -21.10 9.56
N LEU A 750 46.91 -22.13 10.24
CA LEU A 750 45.86 -23.01 9.72
C LEU A 750 44.55 -22.28 9.36
N LEU A 751 44.11 -21.33 10.20
CA LEU A 751 42.91 -20.51 9.94
C LEU A 751 43.10 -19.57 8.75
N PRO A 752 44.19 -18.75 8.68
CA PRO A 752 44.56 -18.01 7.47
C PRO A 752 44.61 -18.88 6.21
N TYR A 753 45.21 -20.07 6.30
CA TYR A 753 45.27 -21.02 5.19
C TYR A 753 43.86 -21.44 4.72
N TYR A 754 42.95 -21.77 5.65
CA TYR A 754 41.55 -22.10 5.33
C TYR A 754 40.85 -20.97 4.58
N TYR A 755 41.01 -19.72 5.03
CA TYR A 755 40.41 -18.56 4.37
C TYR A 755 40.96 -18.35 2.96
N THR A 756 42.29 -18.44 2.79
CA THR A 756 42.95 -18.29 1.47
C THR A 756 42.51 -19.39 0.50
N VAL A 757 42.42 -20.65 0.93
CA VAL A 757 41.94 -21.76 0.10
C VAL A 757 40.46 -21.60 -0.26
N THR A 758 39.64 -21.17 0.69
CA THR A 758 38.21 -20.94 0.47
C THR A 758 37.96 -19.81 -0.52
N GLU A 759 38.66 -18.69 -0.36
CA GLU A 759 38.59 -17.55 -1.29
C GLU A 759 39.07 -17.94 -2.69
N LEU A 760 40.15 -18.70 -2.77
CA LEU A 760 40.69 -19.20 -4.04
C LEU A 760 39.67 -20.10 -4.75
N ARG A 761 39.03 -21.02 -4.02
CA ARG A 761 37.98 -21.89 -4.58
C ARG A 761 36.79 -21.08 -5.10
N ILE A 762 36.26 -20.15 -4.31
CA ILE A 762 35.13 -19.29 -4.70
C ILE A 762 35.50 -18.46 -5.95
N THR A 763 36.70 -17.89 -5.98
CA THR A 763 37.19 -17.10 -7.12
C THR A 763 37.37 -17.97 -8.36
N ALA A 764 37.89 -19.18 -8.22
CA ALA A 764 38.05 -20.15 -9.30
C ALA A 764 36.71 -20.58 -9.89
N GLU A 765 35.73 -20.92 -9.04
CA GLU A 765 34.37 -21.30 -9.45
C GLU A 765 33.65 -20.14 -10.15
N ALA A 766 33.77 -18.92 -9.64
CA ALA A 766 33.18 -17.72 -10.25
C ALA A 766 33.77 -17.43 -11.63
N LEU A 767 35.09 -17.50 -11.77
CA LEU A 767 35.78 -17.35 -13.05
C LEU A 767 35.42 -18.46 -14.04
N GLN A 768 35.33 -19.69 -13.57
CA GLN A 768 34.91 -20.84 -14.39
C GLN A 768 33.48 -20.65 -14.89
N CYS A 769 32.55 -20.19 -14.04
CA CYS A 769 31.18 -19.87 -14.45
C CYS A 769 31.15 -18.74 -15.48
N ALA A 770 31.95 -17.67 -15.30
CA ALA A 770 32.05 -16.57 -16.26
C ALA A 770 32.62 -17.03 -17.61
N VAL A 771 33.65 -17.88 -17.59
CA VAL A 771 34.25 -18.47 -18.79
C VAL A 771 33.25 -19.36 -19.52
N LEU A 772 32.59 -20.29 -18.83
CA LEU A 772 31.64 -21.23 -19.40
C LEU A 772 30.32 -20.58 -19.85
N GLY A 773 29.95 -19.44 -19.25
CA GLY A 773 28.81 -18.61 -19.67
C GLY A 773 29.13 -17.71 -20.88
N SER A 774 30.41 -17.53 -21.23
CA SER A 774 30.81 -16.66 -22.33
C SER A 774 30.72 -17.34 -23.70
N VAL A 775 30.47 -16.53 -24.74
CA VAL A 775 30.44 -17.02 -26.13
C VAL A 775 31.80 -17.59 -26.55
N ASN A 776 32.91 -16.99 -26.10
CA ASN A 776 34.26 -17.44 -26.43
C ASN A 776 34.64 -18.73 -25.69
N GLY A 777 34.23 -18.90 -24.43
CA GLY A 777 34.41 -20.15 -23.71
C GLY A 777 33.61 -21.31 -24.32
N LEU A 778 32.37 -21.05 -24.74
CA LEU A 778 31.57 -22.06 -25.47
C LEU A 778 32.17 -22.42 -26.83
N LYS A 779 32.83 -21.48 -27.53
CA LYS A 779 33.57 -21.77 -28.77
C LYS A 779 34.84 -22.58 -28.51
N ALA A 780 35.47 -22.41 -27.35
CA ALA A 780 36.67 -23.16 -26.96
C ALA A 780 36.38 -24.65 -26.67
N LEU A 781 35.15 -24.96 -26.22
CA LEU A 781 34.62 -26.32 -26.03
C LEU A 781 34.18 -26.96 -27.36
N SER A 782 35.10 -27.07 -28.30
CA SER A 782 34.87 -27.72 -29.59
C SER A 782 35.29 -29.19 -29.58
N VAL A 783 34.80 -29.95 -30.57
CA VAL A 783 35.16 -31.35 -30.75
C VAL A 783 36.68 -31.51 -30.89
N GLY A 784 37.26 -32.46 -30.16
CA GLY A 784 38.69 -32.72 -30.06
C GLY A 784 39.40 -31.95 -28.94
N ARG A 785 38.75 -30.97 -28.29
CA ARG A 785 39.32 -30.24 -27.15
C ARG A 785 39.54 -31.17 -25.96
N VAL A 786 40.71 -31.08 -25.32
CA VAL A 786 40.98 -31.77 -24.05
C VAL A 786 40.51 -30.89 -22.89
N VAL A 787 39.80 -31.49 -21.95
CA VAL A 787 39.23 -30.84 -20.76
C VAL A 787 39.60 -31.63 -19.50
N VAL A 788 39.64 -30.94 -18.37
CA VAL A 788 39.75 -31.56 -17.05
C VAL A 788 38.33 -31.80 -16.52
N VAL A 789 38.02 -33.05 -16.23
CA VAL A 789 36.70 -33.49 -15.76
C VAL A 789 36.75 -33.71 -14.25
N ASN A 790 35.81 -33.09 -13.55
CA ASN A 790 35.61 -33.29 -12.13
C ASN A 790 34.12 -33.53 -11.85
N ASN A 791 33.75 -34.77 -11.52
CA ASN A 791 32.40 -35.19 -11.20
C ASN A 791 32.42 -36.29 -10.13
N LYS A 792 31.26 -36.85 -9.77
CA LYS A 792 31.18 -37.91 -8.73
C LYS A 792 32.01 -39.17 -9.03
N GLN A 793 32.40 -39.40 -10.28
CA GLN A 793 33.08 -40.61 -10.76
C GLN A 793 34.54 -40.37 -11.17
N HIS A 794 34.87 -39.15 -11.56
CA HIS A 794 36.17 -38.76 -12.10
C HIS A 794 36.67 -37.50 -11.38
N PHE A 795 37.84 -37.57 -10.76
CA PHE A 795 38.46 -36.42 -10.08
C PHE A 795 39.73 -36.02 -10.84
N ASN A 796 39.79 -34.77 -11.33
CA ASN A 796 40.90 -34.27 -12.16
C ASN A 796 41.31 -35.18 -13.34
N ALA A 797 40.35 -35.89 -13.94
CA ALA A 797 40.63 -36.78 -15.06
C ALA A 797 40.64 -36.04 -16.40
N LEU A 798 41.54 -36.41 -17.31
CA LEU A 798 41.56 -35.84 -18.65
C LEU A 798 40.50 -36.49 -19.54
N GLY A 799 39.72 -35.66 -20.22
CA GLY A 799 38.76 -36.10 -21.22
C GLY A 799 38.92 -35.35 -22.54
N VAL A 800 38.57 -36.00 -23.65
CA VAL A 800 38.49 -35.38 -24.98
C VAL A 800 37.04 -35.25 -25.42
N LEU A 801 36.65 -34.05 -25.83
CA LEU A 801 35.29 -33.79 -26.31
C LEU A 801 35.05 -34.46 -27.67
N LEU A 802 33.98 -35.23 -27.78
CA LEU A 802 33.58 -35.95 -28.98
C LEU A 802 32.39 -35.28 -29.68
N GLN A 803 31.42 -34.79 -28.91
CA GLN A 803 30.20 -34.18 -29.45
C GLN A 803 29.65 -33.10 -28.53
N VAL A 804 29.05 -32.06 -29.10
CA VAL A 804 28.38 -30.95 -28.39
C VAL A 804 26.91 -30.92 -28.79
N SER A 805 25.98 -30.86 -27.83
CA SER A 805 24.55 -30.79 -28.12
C SER A 805 24.12 -29.45 -28.72
N SER A 806 23.04 -29.46 -29.50
CA SER A 806 22.43 -28.28 -30.15
C SER A 806 21.46 -27.50 -29.24
N ASP A 807 21.00 -28.09 -28.12
CA ASP A 807 20.13 -27.43 -27.14
C ASP A 807 20.90 -26.30 -26.41
N SER A 808 20.35 -25.08 -26.45
CA SER A 808 20.94 -23.88 -25.84
C SER A 808 20.64 -23.74 -24.34
N VAL A 809 19.61 -24.41 -23.82
CA VAL A 809 19.18 -24.30 -22.42
C VAL A 809 19.83 -25.39 -21.56
N ASN A 810 19.92 -26.62 -22.07
CA ASN A 810 20.55 -27.76 -21.37
C ASN A 810 21.70 -28.36 -22.18
N ARG A 811 22.71 -27.53 -22.47
CA ARG A 811 23.85 -27.95 -23.30
C ARG A 811 24.67 -29.04 -22.61
N THR A 812 24.91 -30.15 -23.30
CA THR A 812 25.69 -31.30 -22.83
C THR A 812 26.84 -31.62 -23.79
N PHE A 813 27.92 -32.16 -23.24
CA PHE A 813 29.15 -32.48 -23.95
C PHE A 813 29.43 -33.97 -23.79
N THR A 814 29.51 -34.70 -24.90
CA THR A 814 29.91 -36.12 -24.84
C THR A 814 31.43 -36.17 -24.93
N ALA A 815 32.09 -36.76 -23.93
CA ALA A 815 33.54 -36.84 -23.85
C ALA A 815 34.01 -38.27 -23.56
N LEU A 816 35.16 -38.64 -24.12
CA LEU A 816 35.91 -39.83 -23.70
C LEU A 816 36.84 -39.44 -22.56
N VAL A 817 36.67 -40.06 -21.40
CA VAL A 817 37.40 -39.76 -20.15
C VAL A 817 38.23 -40.97 -19.75
N ILE A 818 39.48 -40.74 -19.33
CA ILE A 818 40.35 -41.80 -18.83
C ILE A 818 39.90 -42.25 -17.43
N CYS A 819 39.98 -43.55 -17.16
CA CYS A 819 39.61 -44.14 -15.88
C CYS A 819 40.40 -45.42 -15.62
N GLU A 820 40.28 -45.98 -14.43
CA GLU A 820 40.89 -47.27 -14.09
C GLU A 820 39.99 -48.44 -14.51
N LYS A 821 40.60 -49.52 -15.03
CA LYS A 821 39.88 -50.72 -15.48
C LYS A 821 39.12 -51.38 -14.32
N GLY A 822 37.79 -51.37 -14.39
CA GLY A 822 36.89 -51.83 -13.32
C GLY A 822 35.89 -50.76 -12.88
N ASN A 823 36.21 -49.47 -13.07
CA ASN A 823 35.31 -48.33 -12.82
C ASN A 823 34.58 -47.84 -14.08
N GLU A 824 34.48 -48.70 -15.11
CA GLU A 824 33.87 -48.37 -16.41
C GLU A 824 32.32 -48.28 -16.33
N GLU A 825 31.71 -49.04 -15.42
CA GLU A 825 30.29 -49.00 -15.10
C GLU A 825 30.11 -48.54 -13.66
N GLY A 826 29.32 -47.49 -13.43
CA GLY A 826 29.22 -46.75 -12.17
C GLY A 826 28.59 -47.51 -10.99
N GLY A 827 29.06 -48.70 -10.66
CA GLY A 827 28.59 -49.58 -9.58
C GLY A 827 29.67 -49.97 -8.57
N GLY A 828 30.66 -49.10 -8.32
CA GLY A 828 31.64 -49.29 -7.27
C GLY A 828 31.31 -48.45 -6.03
N ASP A 829 30.99 -49.12 -4.91
CA ASP A 829 31.08 -48.54 -3.56
C ASP A 829 32.54 -48.12 -3.30
N SER A 830 32.93 -46.92 -3.73
CA SER A 830 34.20 -46.31 -3.36
C SER A 830 34.08 -45.75 -1.94
N ARG A 831 34.23 -46.63 -0.96
CA ARG A 831 34.43 -46.25 0.45
C ARG A 831 35.90 -46.02 0.82
N ASN A 832 36.85 -46.11 -0.13
CA ASN A 832 38.27 -45.93 0.15
C ASN A 832 39.01 -45.24 -1.01
N SER A 833 38.77 -43.95 -1.17
CA SER A 833 39.85 -43.02 -1.54
C SER A 833 39.55 -41.69 -0.88
N SER A 834 40.13 -41.50 0.30
CA SER A 834 40.31 -40.21 0.94
C SER A 834 41.30 -39.36 0.14
N ALA A 835 41.06 -39.18 -1.16
CA ALA A 835 41.66 -38.10 -1.92
C ALA A 835 40.96 -36.83 -1.46
N PHE A 836 41.49 -36.26 -0.38
CA PHE A 836 41.00 -35.05 0.26
C PHE A 836 40.61 -33.98 -0.79
N PRO A 837 39.31 -33.63 -0.92
CA PRO A 837 38.86 -32.55 -1.81
C PRO A 837 39.32 -31.14 -1.35
N HIS A 838 40.16 -31.07 -0.31
CA HIS A 838 40.26 -29.93 0.61
C HIS A 838 41.62 -29.23 0.58
N LEU A 839 42.57 -29.80 -0.16
CA LEU A 839 43.77 -29.11 -0.60
C LEU A 839 43.54 -28.71 -2.06
N TYR A 840 44.01 -27.54 -2.49
CA TYR A 840 43.99 -27.17 -3.91
C TYR A 840 44.94 -28.11 -4.69
N ASN A 841 44.46 -29.31 -4.98
CA ASN A 841 45.21 -30.36 -5.61
C ASN A 841 44.96 -30.28 -7.12
N THR A 842 45.94 -29.75 -7.85
CA THR A 842 45.93 -29.68 -9.31
C THR A 842 46.47 -30.96 -9.96
N ALA A 843 46.83 -31.97 -9.15
CA ALA A 843 47.36 -33.21 -9.68
C ALA A 843 46.31 -33.92 -10.54
N LEU A 844 46.74 -34.33 -11.73
CA LEU A 844 45.88 -35.06 -12.66
C LEU A 844 45.72 -36.51 -12.21
N PHE A 845 44.56 -37.08 -12.52
CA PHE A 845 44.33 -38.50 -12.31
C PHE A 845 45.32 -39.35 -13.10
N LEU A 846 46.05 -40.21 -12.39
CA LEU A 846 46.91 -41.26 -12.96
C LEU A 846 46.38 -42.62 -12.45
N PRO A 847 46.08 -43.58 -13.35
CA PRO A 847 45.58 -44.88 -12.94
C PRO A 847 46.69 -45.69 -12.24
N GLU A 848 46.40 -46.26 -11.07
CA GLU A 848 47.33 -47.14 -10.34
C GLU A 848 47.40 -48.54 -10.99
N GLY A 849 46.31 -49.00 -11.63
CA GLY A 849 46.21 -50.20 -12.45
C GLY A 849 46.14 -49.93 -13.97
N PRO A 850 45.74 -50.93 -14.80
CA PRO A 850 45.69 -50.76 -16.26
C PRO A 850 44.68 -49.67 -16.65
N CYS A 851 45.14 -48.70 -17.45
CA CYS A 851 44.33 -47.58 -17.93
C CYS A 851 43.19 -48.05 -18.84
N SER A 852 41.99 -47.53 -18.58
CA SER A 852 40.78 -47.73 -19.39
C SER A 852 40.10 -46.40 -19.71
N HIS A 853 38.94 -46.45 -20.36
CA HIS A 853 38.19 -45.29 -20.84
C HIS A 853 36.69 -45.50 -20.66
N THR A 854 35.98 -44.39 -20.47
CA THR A 854 34.52 -44.35 -20.52
C THR A 854 34.06 -43.17 -21.38
N VAL A 855 32.90 -43.29 -22.02
CA VAL A 855 32.28 -42.18 -22.76
C VAL A 855 31.06 -41.71 -21.98
N GLN A 856 31.14 -40.47 -21.49
CA GLN A 856 30.13 -39.88 -20.61
C GLN A 856 29.58 -38.57 -21.20
N LYS A 857 28.30 -38.32 -20.92
CA LYS A 857 27.67 -37.01 -21.15
C LYS A 857 27.94 -36.12 -19.94
N LEU A 858 28.71 -35.07 -20.16
CA LEU A 858 29.09 -34.05 -19.19
C LEU A 858 28.17 -32.84 -19.29
N LYS A 859 27.81 -32.27 -18.15
CA LYS A 859 27.22 -30.93 -18.03
C LYS A 859 28.34 -29.89 -17.92
N LEU A 860 28.00 -28.61 -18.09
CA LEU A 860 28.96 -27.51 -17.94
C LEU A 860 29.69 -27.53 -16.58
N GLN A 861 28.96 -27.84 -15.51
CA GLN A 861 29.51 -27.95 -14.15
C GLN A 861 30.53 -29.10 -13.96
N ASP A 862 30.53 -30.11 -14.83
CA ASP A 862 31.44 -31.27 -14.71
C ASP A 862 32.82 -30.99 -15.34
N VAL A 863 32.97 -29.87 -16.05
CA VAL A 863 34.20 -29.46 -16.73
C VAL A 863 34.94 -28.44 -15.87
N SER A 864 35.94 -28.90 -15.11
CA SER A 864 36.73 -28.07 -14.19
C SER A 864 37.63 -27.05 -14.91
N ALA A 865 38.25 -27.44 -16.04
CA ALA A 865 39.09 -26.53 -16.83
C ALA A 865 39.17 -26.91 -18.32
N ILE A 866 39.38 -25.90 -19.17
CA ILE A 866 39.58 -26.05 -20.62
C ILE A 866 41.08 -25.96 -20.92
N THR A 867 41.66 -27.00 -21.52
CA THR A 867 43.10 -27.01 -21.83
C THR A 867 43.41 -26.40 -23.20
N VAL A 868 44.65 -25.97 -23.40
CA VAL A 868 45.12 -25.49 -24.71
C VAL A 868 45.23 -26.62 -25.74
N LYS A 869 45.27 -27.89 -25.29
CA LYS A 869 45.48 -29.06 -26.15
C LYS A 869 44.20 -29.50 -26.88
N THR A 870 44.38 -29.86 -28.15
CA THR A 870 43.34 -30.45 -29.00
C THR A 870 43.88 -31.72 -29.63
N LEU A 871 43.16 -32.83 -29.47
CA LEU A 871 43.49 -34.11 -30.09
C LEU A 871 42.72 -34.28 -31.40
N LYS A 872 43.42 -34.78 -32.43
CA LYS A 872 42.77 -35.17 -33.70
C LYS A 872 42.09 -36.51 -33.51
N VAL A 873 40.79 -36.48 -33.21
CA VAL A 873 39.95 -37.67 -33.02
C VAL A 873 38.91 -37.78 -34.13
N ILE A 874 38.43 -38.99 -34.40
CA ILE A 874 37.28 -39.25 -35.28
C ILE A 874 36.09 -39.61 -34.38
N PRO A 875 35.22 -38.65 -34.00
CA PRO A 875 34.23 -38.84 -32.94
C PRO A 875 33.24 -39.95 -33.24
N ASP A 876 32.70 -40.01 -34.46
CA ASP A 876 31.67 -40.97 -34.84
C ASP A 876 32.16 -42.42 -34.67
N ARG A 877 33.42 -42.69 -35.06
CA ARG A 877 34.04 -44.02 -34.89
C ARG A 877 34.26 -44.39 -33.43
N ILE A 878 34.55 -43.41 -32.57
CA ILE A 878 34.74 -43.63 -31.12
C ILE A 878 33.38 -43.91 -30.46
N ILE A 879 32.36 -43.10 -30.78
CA ILE A 879 31.01 -43.24 -30.23
C ILE A 879 30.37 -44.55 -30.68
N ASP A 880 30.44 -44.88 -31.98
CA ASP A 880 29.87 -46.12 -32.52
C ASP A 880 30.56 -47.37 -31.96
N ASN A 881 31.89 -47.34 -31.84
CA ASN A 881 32.65 -48.45 -31.26
C ASN A 881 32.34 -48.64 -29.78
N TYR A 882 32.19 -47.54 -29.02
CA TYR A 882 31.79 -47.59 -27.62
C TYR A 882 30.36 -48.14 -27.47
N ASN A 883 29.39 -47.61 -28.22
CA ASN A 883 27.99 -48.06 -28.18
C ASN A 883 27.83 -49.53 -28.59
N LYS A 884 28.61 -50.00 -29.57
CA LYS A 884 28.63 -51.42 -29.96
C LYS A 884 29.08 -52.30 -28.79
N ARG A 885 30.10 -51.89 -28.04
CA ARG A 885 30.65 -52.61 -26.87
C ARG A 885 29.76 -52.56 -25.64
N GLN A 886 28.77 -51.66 -25.58
CA GLN A 886 27.73 -51.68 -24.54
C GLN A 886 26.72 -52.83 -24.73
N GLN A 887 26.67 -53.45 -25.91
CA GLN A 887 25.82 -54.62 -26.15
C GLN A 887 26.46 -55.89 -25.58
N ALA A 888 25.69 -56.71 -24.85
CA ALA A 888 26.18 -57.91 -24.16
C ALA A 888 27.02 -58.86 -25.04
N ARG A 889 26.73 -58.92 -26.35
CA ARG A 889 27.44 -59.76 -27.33
C ARG A 889 28.85 -59.29 -27.67
N PHE A 890 29.12 -57.98 -27.65
CA PHE A 890 30.39 -57.37 -28.10
C PHE A 890 31.18 -56.74 -26.96
N ARG A 891 30.74 -56.97 -25.71
CA ARG A 891 31.32 -56.37 -24.51
C ARG A 891 32.76 -56.79 -24.22
N LEU A 892 33.15 -57.98 -24.68
CA LEU A 892 34.51 -58.52 -24.58
C LEU A 892 35.39 -58.18 -25.79
N ASP A 893 34.87 -57.50 -26.81
CA ASP A 893 35.67 -57.08 -27.96
C ASP A 893 36.72 -56.04 -27.51
N PRO A 894 37.95 -56.09 -28.05
CA PRO A 894 38.97 -55.09 -27.75
C PRO A 894 38.53 -53.69 -28.24
N PRO A 895 38.95 -52.60 -27.57
CA PRO A 895 38.66 -51.25 -28.02
C PRO A 895 39.20 -51.02 -29.44
N GLY A 896 38.41 -50.37 -30.29
CA GLY A 896 38.85 -50.01 -31.63
C GLY A 896 40.11 -49.14 -31.61
N GLN A 897 40.87 -49.15 -32.71
CA GLN A 897 42.14 -48.42 -32.82
C GLN A 897 41.99 -46.92 -32.46
N ALA A 898 40.90 -46.27 -32.90
CA ALA A 898 40.63 -44.85 -32.62
C ALA A 898 40.47 -44.54 -31.12
N ILE A 899 39.84 -45.45 -30.36
CA ILE A 899 39.67 -45.33 -28.90
C ILE A 899 41.00 -45.55 -28.19
N SER A 900 41.74 -46.59 -28.60
CA SER A 900 43.03 -46.92 -28.01
C SER A 900 44.04 -45.79 -28.19
N THR A 901 44.12 -45.20 -29.38
CA THR A 901 45.00 -44.04 -29.66
C THR A 901 44.60 -42.81 -28.83
N ALA A 902 43.31 -42.49 -28.74
CA ALA A 902 42.85 -41.35 -27.93
C ALA A 902 43.14 -41.54 -26.43
N THR A 903 42.93 -42.75 -25.91
CA THR A 903 43.18 -43.10 -24.51
C THR A 903 44.68 -43.04 -24.18
N GLN A 904 45.53 -43.57 -25.06
CA GLN A 904 46.99 -43.52 -24.90
C GLN A 904 47.54 -42.08 -24.94
N GLU A 905 47.02 -41.23 -25.83
CA GLU A 905 47.45 -39.82 -25.87
C GLU A 905 46.98 -39.03 -24.63
N LEU A 906 45.77 -39.29 -24.12
CA LEU A 906 45.30 -38.68 -22.87
C LEU A 906 46.14 -39.14 -21.67
N LEU A 907 46.47 -40.43 -21.59
CA LEU A 907 47.34 -40.96 -20.54
C LEU A 907 48.75 -40.36 -20.62
N ARG A 908 49.34 -40.30 -21.82
CA ARG A 908 50.65 -39.67 -22.02
C ARG A 908 50.65 -38.20 -21.62
N LEU A 909 49.56 -37.47 -21.90
CA LEU A 909 49.42 -36.08 -21.48
C LEU A 909 49.31 -35.92 -19.96
N ALA A 910 48.64 -36.85 -19.27
CA ALA A 910 48.56 -36.87 -17.82
C ALA A 910 49.93 -37.20 -17.18
N GLU A 911 50.62 -38.24 -17.67
CA GLU A 911 51.95 -38.66 -17.20
C GLU A 911 53.03 -37.59 -17.42
N ALA A 912 52.96 -36.86 -18.53
CA ALA A 912 53.90 -35.77 -18.82
C ALA A 912 53.67 -34.53 -17.94
N ASN A 913 52.50 -34.37 -17.34
CA ASN A 913 52.13 -33.18 -16.57
C ASN A 913 51.43 -33.56 -15.24
N PRO A 914 52.11 -34.29 -14.32
CA PRO A 914 51.48 -34.81 -13.12
C PRO A 914 50.96 -33.71 -12.18
N GLY A 915 51.52 -32.48 -12.25
CA GLY A 915 51.09 -31.32 -11.47
C GLY A 915 49.94 -30.50 -12.06
N GLY A 916 49.42 -30.87 -13.24
CA GLY A 916 48.35 -30.15 -13.95
C GLY A 916 48.70 -29.76 -15.38
N VAL A 917 47.71 -29.65 -16.28
CA VAL A 917 47.89 -29.23 -17.68
C VAL A 917 47.68 -27.72 -17.83
N VAL A 918 48.41 -27.08 -18.74
CA VAL A 918 48.19 -25.67 -19.12
C VAL A 918 46.75 -25.45 -19.62
N THR A 919 46.02 -24.62 -18.91
CA THR A 919 44.64 -24.20 -19.20
C THR A 919 44.61 -22.92 -20.04
N LEU A 920 43.49 -22.69 -20.74
CA LEU A 920 43.28 -21.42 -21.44
C LEU A 920 43.12 -20.27 -20.43
N ASP A 921 43.83 -19.18 -20.67
CA ASP A 921 43.71 -17.96 -19.88
C ASP A 921 42.44 -17.18 -20.28
N ALA A 922 41.63 -16.79 -19.29
CA ALA A 922 40.36 -16.12 -19.52
C ALA A 922 40.52 -14.77 -20.24
N VAL A 923 41.62 -14.04 -19.97
CA VAL A 923 41.85 -12.69 -20.49
C VAL A 923 42.65 -12.74 -21.79
N ASN A 924 43.75 -13.48 -21.81
CA ASN A 924 44.68 -13.51 -22.95
C ASN A 924 44.19 -14.43 -24.07
N ASP A 925 43.73 -15.64 -23.75
CA ASP A 925 43.36 -16.65 -24.76
C ASP A 925 41.88 -16.56 -25.15
N LEU A 926 40.98 -16.35 -24.18
CA LEU A 926 39.53 -16.25 -24.40
C LEU A 926 39.05 -14.80 -24.63
N GLN A 927 39.93 -13.81 -24.47
CA GLN A 927 39.67 -12.39 -24.72
C GLN A 927 38.49 -11.82 -23.91
N LEU A 928 38.27 -12.32 -22.69
CA LEU A 928 37.25 -11.78 -21.78
C LEU A 928 37.80 -10.55 -21.06
N LYS A 929 37.24 -9.37 -21.39
CA LYS A 929 37.72 -8.06 -20.91
C LYS A 929 36.82 -7.40 -19.86
N SER A 930 35.85 -8.13 -19.31
CA SER A 930 35.03 -7.61 -18.21
C SER A 930 35.90 -7.37 -16.97
N VAL A 931 35.64 -6.28 -16.26
CA VAL A 931 36.41 -5.87 -15.06
C VAL A 931 36.49 -7.02 -14.06
N ASP A 932 35.36 -7.66 -13.77
CA ASP A 932 35.25 -8.78 -12.82
C ASP A 932 36.14 -9.99 -13.20
N VAL A 933 36.29 -10.27 -14.50
CA VAL A 933 37.09 -11.43 -14.96
C VAL A 933 38.58 -11.10 -14.91
N VAL A 934 38.95 -9.86 -15.25
CA VAL A 934 40.35 -9.41 -15.19
C VAL A 934 40.81 -9.36 -13.74
N GLU A 935 40.04 -8.71 -12.87
CA GLU A 935 40.31 -8.62 -11.43
C GLU A 935 40.31 -10.01 -10.79
N GLY A 936 39.31 -10.84 -11.07
CA GLY A 936 39.24 -12.22 -10.59
C GLY A 936 40.46 -13.04 -11.03
N THR A 937 40.91 -12.93 -12.29
CA THR A 937 42.08 -13.67 -12.80
C THR A 937 43.36 -13.22 -12.11
N MET A 938 43.53 -11.91 -11.85
CA MET A 938 44.66 -11.38 -11.09
C MET A 938 44.62 -11.86 -9.63
N ARG A 939 43.45 -11.81 -9.00
CA ARG A 939 43.23 -12.25 -7.61
C ARG A 939 43.52 -13.74 -7.45
N LEU A 940 43.06 -14.57 -8.37
CA LEU A 940 43.31 -16.01 -8.38
C LEU A 940 44.81 -16.34 -8.44
N ARG A 941 45.60 -15.63 -9.27
CA ARG A 941 47.07 -15.81 -9.31
C ARG A 941 47.73 -15.39 -8.00
N MET A 942 47.34 -14.25 -7.43
CA MET A 942 47.87 -13.80 -6.14
C MET A 942 47.60 -14.81 -5.02
N LEU A 943 46.38 -15.35 -4.95
CA LEU A 943 46.00 -16.36 -3.95
C LEU A 943 46.79 -17.67 -4.16
N GLN A 944 46.98 -18.11 -5.41
CA GLN A 944 47.77 -19.30 -5.74
C GLN A 944 49.24 -19.16 -5.34
N ASP A 945 49.84 -17.99 -5.50
CA ASP A 945 51.22 -17.76 -5.08
C ASP A 945 51.35 -17.70 -3.55
N SER A 946 50.38 -17.09 -2.87
CA SER A 946 50.35 -17.03 -1.40
C SER A 946 50.23 -18.40 -0.72
N LEU A 947 49.68 -19.42 -1.39
CA LEU A 947 49.55 -20.77 -0.82
C LEU A 947 50.90 -21.42 -0.48
N LYS A 948 52.00 -20.97 -1.12
CA LYS A 948 53.35 -21.53 -0.93
C LYS A 948 54.01 -21.08 0.37
N ASP A 949 53.48 -20.02 1.00
CA ASP A 949 54.09 -19.37 2.15
C ASP A 949 53.58 -19.91 3.51
N PHE A 950 52.63 -20.84 3.50
CA PHE A 950 52.01 -21.40 4.71
C PHE A 950 52.77 -22.62 5.25
N ASN A 951 53.03 -22.64 6.56
CA ASN A 951 53.78 -23.67 7.26
C ASN A 951 52.89 -24.84 7.76
N CYS A 952 51.59 -24.62 7.97
CA CYS A 952 50.66 -25.65 8.44
C CYS A 952 50.59 -26.89 7.53
N ILE A 953 50.80 -26.74 6.22
CA ILE A 953 50.75 -27.82 5.23
C ILE A 953 51.79 -28.92 5.52
N HIS A 954 52.86 -28.57 6.25
CA HIS A 954 53.95 -29.49 6.59
C HIS A 954 53.75 -30.25 7.91
N SER A 955 52.66 -29.98 8.65
CA SER A 955 52.35 -30.67 9.89
C SER A 955 51.78 -32.08 9.64
N PRO A 956 52.19 -33.12 10.40
CA PRO A 956 51.65 -34.48 10.25
C PRO A 956 50.17 -34.60 10.65
N THR A 957 49.65 -33.69 11.47
CA THR A 957 48.24 -33.65 11.90
C THR A 957 47.41 -32.64 11.09
N PHE A 958 47.99 -32.02 10.06
CA PHE A 958 47.34 -30.99 9.24
C PHE A 958 45.97 -31.44 8.73
N SER A 959 45.87 -32.62 8.11
CA SER A 959 44.63 -33.11 7.51
C SER A 959 43.50 -33.29 8.52
N GLU A 960 43.80 -33.78 9.73
CA GLU A 960 42.81 -33.96 10.78
C GLU A 960 42.34 -32.60 11.33
N GLN A 961 43.28 -31.69 11.60
CA GLN A 961 42.97 -30.37 12.15
C GLN A 961 42.26 -29.49 11.12
N PHE A 962 42.62 -29.58 9.84
CA PHE A 962 41.94 -28.88 8.75
C PHE A 962 40.47 -29.31 8.62
N LEU A 963 40.17 -30.61 8.74
CA LEU A 963 38.78 -31.11 8.74
C LEU A 963 37.97 -30.55 9.91
N ARG A 964 38.57 -30.45 11.10
CA ARG A 964 37.92 -29.84 12.27
C ARG A 964 37.67 -28.35 12.08
N VAL A 965 38.62 -27.63 11.47
CA VAL A 965 38.43 -26.23 11.08
C VAL A 965 37.28 -26.11 10.09
N GLN A 966 37.25 -26.94 9.06
CA GLN A 966 36.19 -26.93 8.05
C GLN A 966 34.80 -27.22 8.63
N GLU A 967 34.67 -28.20 9.52
CA GLU A 967 33.41 -28.51 10.22
C GLU A 967 32.96 -27.35 11.12
N ARG A 968 33.89 -26.75 11.87
CA ARG A 968 33.59 -25.57 12.69
C ARG A 968 33.18 -24.37 11.83
N MET A 969 33.89 -24.14 10.72
CA MET A 969 33.65 -23.00 9.83
C MET A 969 32.35 -23.16 9.05
N SER A 970 31.96 -24.38 8.63
CA SER A 970 30.68 -24.60 7.95
C SER A 970 29.49 -24.31 8.86
N VAL A 971 29.55 -24.72 10.13
CA VAL A 971 28.56 -24.39 11.16
C VAL A 971 28.54 -22.89 11.45
N GLN A 972 29.71 -22.25 11.51
CA GLN A 972 29.83 -20.80 11.73
C GLN A 972 29.26 -20.00 10.55
N GLU A 973 29.55 -20.38 9.31
CA GLU A 973 29.03 -19.74 8.09
C GLU A 973 27.51 -19.90 7.98
N GLU A 974 26.96 -21.08 8.32
CA GLU A 974 25.52 -21.30 8.38
C GLU A 974 24.87 -20.44 9.48
N LEU A 975 25.51 -20.33 10.64
CA LEU A 975 25.07 -19.46 11.73
C LEU A 975 25.08 -17.99 11.32
N ASP A 976 26.16 -17.50 10.71
CA ASP A 976 26.31 -16.11 10.26
C ASP A 976 25.31 -15.78 9.15
N LYS A 977 25.05 -16.74 8.24
CA LYS A 977 24.01 -16.62 7.23
C LYS A 977 22.61 -16.50 7.85
N LEU A 978 22.29 -17.34 8.83
CA LEU A 978 20.99 -17.26 9.51
C LEU A 978 20.85 -15.97 10.34
N LEU A 979 21.91 -15.55 11.03
CA LEU A 979 21.96 -14.27 11.74
C LEU A 979 21.73 -13.09 10.78
N PHE A 980 22.35 -13.11 9.60
CA PHE A 980 22.12 -12.11 8.56
C PHE A 980 20.66 -12.10 8.09
N LEU A 981 20.06 -13.26 7.82
CA LEU A 981 18.66 -13.38 7.39
C LEU A 981 17.64 -12.89 8.42
N ILE A 982 17.99 -12.89 9.72
CA ILE A 982 17.18 -12.30 10.80
C ILE A 982 17.45 -10.80 10.97
N SER A 983 18.66 -10.35 10.64
CA SER A 983 19.06 -8.95 10.78
C SER A 983 18.29 -8.02 9.84
N ASP A 984 18.20 -6.74 10.21
CA ASP A 984 17.57 -5.70 9.38
C ASP A 984 18.24 -5.56 8.01
N GLN A 985 19.53 -5.92 7.87
CA GLN A 985 20.30 -5.82 6.63
C GLN A 985 19.77 -6.72 5.50
N SER A 986 19.01 -7.75 5.85
CA SER A 986 18.39 -8.64 4.86
C SER A 986 17.03 -8.12 4.36
N LEU A 987 16.48 -7.04 4.91
CA LEU A 987 15.19 -6.47 4.49
C LEU A 987 15.26 -6.04 3.03
N SER A 988 14.28 -6.49 2.23
CA SER A 988 14.28 -6.27 0.76
C SER A 988 14.25 -4.79 0.38
N LEU A 989 13.55 -3.98 1.17
CA LEU A 989 13.37 -2.54 0.94
C LEU A 989 14.43 -1.66 1.63
N LEU A 990 15.38 -2.24 2.38
CA LEU A 990 16.39 -1.44 3.09
C LEU A 990 17.32 -0.66 2.14
N PRO A 991 17.77 -1.20 0.99
CA PRO A 991 18.54 -0.41 0.03
C PRO A 991 17.78 0.81 -0.48
N GLU A 992 16.50 0.64 -0.83
CA GLU A 992 15.64 1.73 -1.27
C GLU A 992 15.41 2.76 -0.15
N TYR A 993 15.25 2.31 1.11
CA TYR A 993 15.17 3.20 2.26
C TYR A 993 16.41 4.11 2.37
N HIS A 994 17.62 3.55 2.28
CA HIS A 994 18.84 4.34 2.32
C HIS A 994 18.95 5.32 1.15
N GLN A 995 18.54 4.94 -0.06
CA GLN A 995 18.51 5.83 -1.21
C GLN A 995 17.55 7.02 -0.98
N ARG A 996 16.36 6.76 -0.45
CA ARG A 996 15.38 7.81 -0.11
C ARG A 996 15.87 8.72 1.02
N ILE A 997 16.55 8.19 2.03
CA ILE A 997 17.19 8.98 3.08
C ILE A 997 18.26 9.91 2.51
N LYS A 998 19.09 9.44 1.57
CA LYS A 998 20.07 10.30 0.88
C LYS A 998 19.39 11.48 0.18
N VAL A 999 18.29 11.25 -0.54
CA VAL A 999 17.50 12.32 -1.16
C VAL A 999 17.01 13.33 -0.11
N LEU A 1000 16.43 12.85 0.99
CA LEU A 1000 15.93 13.71 2.07
C LEU A 1000 17.05 14.52 2.76
N GLN A 1001 18.25 13.94 2.90
CA GLN A 1001 19.43 14.62 3.43
C GLN A 1001 19.96 15.68 2.45
N SER A 1002 20.07 15.34 1.17
CA SER A 1002 20.51 16.27 0.12
C SER A 1002 19.57 17.48 -0.02
N LEU A 1003 18.27 17.29 0.18
CA LEU A 1003 17.27 18.36 0.15
C LEU A 1003 17.07 19.08 1.51
N GLN A 1004 17.79 18.67 2.56
CA GLN A 1004 17.73 19.23 3.93
C GLN A 1004 16.36 19.04 4.62
N TYR A 1005 15.65 17.95 4.33
CA TYR A 1005 14.43 17.55 5.05
C TYR A 1005 14.76 16.85 6.36
N VAL A 1006 15.91 16.18 6.36
CA VAL A 1006 16.49 15.46 7.49
C VAL A 1006 17.95 15.87 7.58
N ASP A 1007 18.49 16.02 8.79
CA ASP A 1007 19.92 16.29 8.97
C ASP A 1007 20.78 15.01 8.91
N ASN A 1008 22.09 15.18 9.09
CA ASN A 1008 23.04 14.06 9.10
C ASN A 1008 22.84 13.11 10.31
N SER A 1009 22.15 13.56 11.36
CA SER A 1009 21.84 12.74 12.54
C SER A 1009 20.54 11.95 12.39
N GLY A 1010 19.75 12.21 11.34
CA GLY A 1010 18.46 11.58 11.11
C GLY A 1010 17.26 12.36 11.69
N ALA A 1011 17.48 13.55 12.25
CA ALA A 1011 16.41 14.36 12.82
C ALA A 1011 15.67 15.18 11.75
N VAL A 1012 14.33 15.21 11.85
CA VAL A 1012 13.46 15.88 10.88
C VAL A 1012 13.53 17.41 11.04
N GLN A 1013 13.95 18.08 9.96
CA GLN A 1013 14.08 19.53 9.87
C GLN A 1013 12.74 20.20 9.52
N LEU A 1014 12.71 21.54 9.46
CA LEU A 1014 11.48 22.29 9.16
C LEU A 1014 10.85 21.88 7.82
N LYS A 1015 11.65 21.71 6.76
CA LYS A 1015 11.18 21.19 5.45
C LYS A 1015 10.51 19.83 5.60
N GLY A 1016 11.12 18.92 6.36
CA GLY A 1016 10.54 17.61 6.66
C GLY A 1016 9.22 17.67 7.43
N ARG A 1017 9.11 18.59 8.41
CA ARG A 1017 7.86 18.80 9.16
C ARG A 1017 6.73 19.35 8.29
N VAL A 1018 7.06 20.24 7.35
CA VAL A 1018 6.11 20.76 6.35
C VAL A 1018 5.64 19.64 5.42
N ALA A 1019 6.57 18.83 4.90
CA ALA A 1019 6.26 17.69 4.06
C ALA A 1019 5.38 16.64 4.74
N CYS A 1020 5.46 16.48 6.07
CA CYS A 1020 4.55 15.60 6.84
C CYS A 1020 3.07 16.03 6.77
N GLN A 1021 2.76 17.28 6.40
CA GLN A 1021 1.38 17.75 6.22
C GLN A 1021 0.82 17.46 4.81
N ILE A 1022 1.70 17.14 3.87
CA ILE A 1022 1.36 17.02 2.46
C ILE A 1022 1.19 15.54 2.16
N SER A 1023 0.04 15.17 1.59
CA SER A 1023 -0.28 13.76 1.35
C SER A 1023 0.24 13.23 0.02
N SER A 1024 0.39 14.11 -0.97
CA SER A 1024 0.75 13.77 -2.35
C SER A 1024 1.78 14.75 -2.91
N HIS A 1025 2.78 14.24 -3.64
CA HIS A 1025 3.85 15.03 -4.25
C HIS A 1025 4.55 15.96 -3.24
N GLU A 1026 4.85 15.42 -2.05
CA GLU A 1026 5.31 16.14 -0.87
C GLU A 1026 6.64 16.88 -1.08
N LEU A 1027 7.57 16.32 -1.86
CA LEU A 1027 8.84 16.96 -2.17
C LEU A 1027 8.65 18.18 -3.07
N LEU A 1028 7.93 18.03 -4.19
CA LEU A 1028 7.71 19.13 -5.13
C LEU A 1028 6.96 20.28 -4.45
N LEU A 1029 5.88 19.99 -3.74
CA LEU A 1029 5.05 21.02 -3.12
C LEU A 1029 5.79 21.75 -2.00
N THR A 1030 6.61 21.04 -1.22
CA THR A 1030 7.45 21.66 -0.19
C THR A 1030 8.54 22.54 -0.82
N GLU A 1031 9.23 22.08 -1.87
CA GLU A 1031 10.23 22.91 -2.57
C GLU A 1031 9.60 24.18 -3.17
N LEU A 1032 8.43 24.07 -3.81
CA LEU A 1032 7.70 25.23 -4.36
C LEU A 1032 7.32 26.26 -3.27
N LEU A 1033 6.99 25.79 -2.07
CA LEU A 1033 6.68 26.65 -0.93
C LEU A 1033 7.93 27.40 -0.46
N PHE A 1034 9.06 26.70 -0.26
CA PHE A 1034 10.31 27.29 0.24
C PHE A 1034 11.03 28.17 -0.80
N GLU A 1035 10.86 27.90 -2.10
CA GLU A 1035 11.34 28.77 -3.18
C GLU A 1035 10.42 29.98 -3.44
N ASN A 1036 9.37 30.15 -2.63
CA ASN A 1036 8.44 31.26 -2.73
C ASN A 1036 7.71 31.33 -4.10
N ALA A 1037 7.54 30.19 -4.78
CA ALA A 1037 6.97 30.14 -6.12
C ALA A 1037 5.48 30.55 -6.18
N LEU A 1038 4.76 30.37 -5.07
CA LEU A 1038 3.32 30.68 -4.95
C LEU A 1038 3.03 32.11 -4.46
N SER A 1039 4.00 32.81 -3.89
CA SER A 1039 3.82 34.18 -3.37
C SER A 1039 3.60 35.27 -4.43
N PRO A 1040 4.22 35.24 -5.63
CA PRO A 1040 3.91 36.23 -6.66
C PRO A 1040 2.52 36.04 -7.31
N LEU A 1041 1.95 34.84 -7.23
CA LEU A 1041 0.70 34.49 -7.92
C LEU A 1041 -0.54 35.00 -7.17
N ALA A 1042 -1.59 35.35 -7.89
CA ALA A 1042 -2.91 35.59 -7.32
C ALA A 1042 -3.50 34.27 -6.72
N PRO A 1043 -4.51 34.34 -5.82
CA PRO A 1043 -5.16 33.13 -5.30
C PRO A 1043 -5.69 32.19 -6.39
N GLU A 1044 -6.28 32.76 -7.44
CA GLU A 1044 -6.87 32.04 -8.57
C GLU A 1044 -5.78 31.37 -9.42
N GLU A 1045 -4.68 32.06 -9.64
CA GLU A 1045 -3.51 31.54 -10.35
C GLU A 1045 -2.83 30.42 -9.55
N SER A 1046 -2.74 30.57 -8.22
CA SER A 1046 -2.20 29.54 -7.34
C SER A 1046 -3.03 28.25 -7.39
N ALA A 1047 -4.36 28.37 -7.38
CA ALA A 1047 -5.26 27.21 -7.54
C ALA A 1047 -5.09 26.55 -8.91
N ALA A 1048 -5.01 27.35 -9.97
CA ALA A 1048 -4.82 26.87 -11.33
C ALA A 1048 -3.49 26.11 -11.49
N LEU A 1049 -2.38 26.67 -10.98
CA LEU A 1049 -1.07 26.05 -11.05
C LEU A 1049 -1.03 24.70 -10.31
N LEU A 1050 -1.58 24.66 -9.08
CA LEU A 1050 -1.60 23.44 -8.26
C LEU A 1050 -2.53 22.33 -8.79
N SER A 1051 -3.40 22.64 -9.76
CA SER A 1051 -4.25 21.63 -10.41
C SER A 1051 -3.44 20.53 -11.11
N CYS A 1052 -2.18 20.81 -11.48
CA CYS A 1052 -1.29 19.85 -12.14
C CYS A 1052 -0.88 18.66 -11.27
N LEU A 1053 -0.98 18.81 -9.94
CA LEU A 1053 -0.66 17.76 -8.95
C LEU A 1053 -1.78 16.73 -8.82
N VAL A 1054 -3.01 17.09 -9.17
CA VAL A 1054 -4.20 16.24 -8.96
C VAL A 1054 -4.80 15.71 -10.26
N PHE A 1055 -4.50 16.36 -11.40
CA PHE A 1055 -4.99 15.95 -12.71
C PHE A 1055 -4.08 14.90 -13.36
N GLN A 1056 -4.64 13.76 -13.73
CA GLN A 1056 -3.88 12.61 -14.27
C GLN A 1056 -4.21 12.26 -15.74
N GLN A 1057 -5.26 12.85 -16.32
CA GLN A 1057 -5.70 12.49 -17.68
C GLN A 1057 -4.93 13.28 -18.75
N LYS A 1058 -4.91 12.74 -19.97
CA LYS A 1058 -4.43 13.48 -21.16
C LYS A 1058 -5.61 14.25 -21.76
N THR A 1059 -5.38 15.49 -22.12
CA THR A 1059 -6.31 16.36 -22.85
C THR A 1059 -5.82 16.51 -24.29
N GLN A 1060 -6.72 16.63 -25.26
CA GLN A 1060 -6.35 17.07 -26.61
C GLN A 1060 -6.43 18.59 -26.78
N VAL A 1061 -7.16 19.27 -25.89
CA VAL A 1061 -7.30 20.73 -25.90
C VAL A 1061 -6.13 21.35 -25.16
N GLU A 1062 -5.42 22.27 -25.81
CA GLU A 1062 -4.37 23.07 -25.18
C GLU A 1062 -4.99 24.26 -24.42
N PRO A 1063 -4.64 24.46 -23.15
CA PRO A 1063 -5.18 25.54 -22.33
C PRO A 1063 -4.60 26.91 -22.71
N HIS A 1064 -5.44 27.95 -22.67
CA HIS A 1064 -5.01 29.35 -22.78
C HIS A 1064 -4.61 29.87 -21.40
N ILE A 1065 -3.34 30.25 -21.26
CA ILE A 1065 -2.72 30.57 -19.96
C ILE A 1065 -2.12 31.98 -19.98
N THR A 1066 -2.18 32.69 -18.85
CA THR A 1066 -1.54 34.01 -18.68
C THR A 1066 -0.02 33.89 -18.59
N ASN A 1067 0.73 34.94 -18.91
CA ASN A 1067 2.20 34.93 -18.81
C ASN A 1067 2.69 34.59 -17.38
N THR A 1068 2.01 35.10 -16.36
CA THR A 1068 2.31 34.80 -14.93
C THR A 1068 2.16 33.32 -14.60
N LEU A 1069 1.11 32.68 -15.10
CA LEU A 1069 0.90 31.25 -14.93
C LEU A 1069 1.88 30.42 -15.75
N GLN A 1070 2.24 30.87 -16.96
CA GLN A 1070 3.25 30.22 -17.78
C GLN A 1070 4.61 30.18 -17.08
N GLU A 1071 5.04 31.32 -16.50
CA GLU A 1071 6.24 31.36 -15.65
C GLU A 1071 6.11 30.41 -14.45
N GLY A 1072 4.93 30.33 -13.83
CA GLY A 1072 4.66 29.37 -12.75
C GLY A 1072 4.83 27.92 -13.19
N ILE A 1073 4.34 27.56 -14.37
CA ILE A 1073 4.47 26.21 -14.96
C ILE A 1073 5.93 25.87 -15.20
N GLU A 1074 6.69 26.79 -15.79
CA GLU A 1074 8.14 26.61 -16.03
C GLU A 1074 8.90 26.40 -14.72
N ARG A 1075 8.56 27.12 -13.65
CA ARG A 1075 9.14 26.89 -12.32
C ARG A 1075 8.80 25.50 -11.77
N VAL A 1076 7.55 25.07 -11.87
CA VAL A 1076 7.14 23.71 -11.44
C VAL A 1076 7.94 22.64 -12.19
N LEU A 1077 8.07 22.77 -13.51
CA LEU A 1077 8.83 21.84 -14.33
C LEU A 1077 10.33 21.84 -13.98
N ALA A 1078 10.92 23.02 -13.75
CA ALA A 1078 12.32 23.15 -13.35
C ALA A 1078 12.61 22.49 -11.98
N VAL A 1079 11.74 22.72 -10.99
CA VAL A 1079 11.87 22.08 -9.67
C VAL A 1079 11.67 20.56 -9.77
N ALA A 1080 10.67 20.12 -10.54
CA ALA A 1080 10.43 18.70 -10.76
C ALA A 1080 11.62 18.01 -11.45
N GLN A 1081 12.21 18.64 -12.47
CA GLN A 1081 13.40 18.14 -13.16
C GLN A 1081 14.57 17.98 -12.19
N ARG A 1082 14.84 19.01 -11.38
CA ARG A 1082 15.92 18.99 -10.37
C ARG A 1082 15.74 17.89 -9.33
N ILE A 1083 14.50 17.70 -8.83
CA ILE A 1083 14.19 16.59 -7.90
C ILE A 1083 14.39 15.25 -8.61
N GLY A 1084 13.91 15.09 -9.84
CA GLY A 1084 14.04 13.86 -10.62
C GLY A 1084 15.50 13.47 -10.89
N GLU A 1085 16.35 14.45 -11.21
CA GLU A 1085 17.80 14.26 -11.38
C GLU A 1085 18.46 13.85 -10.07
N LEU A 1086 18.15 14.52 -8.95
CA LEU A 1086 18.68 14.17 -7.64
C LEU A 1086 18.26 12.75 -7.19
N GLN A 1087 17.01 12.36 -7.45
CA GLN A 1087 16.54 11.00 -7.15
C GLN A 1087 17.36 9.95 -7.90
N ARG A 1088 17.62 10.20 -9.19
CA ARG A 1088 18.46 9.33 -10.02
C ARG A 1088 19.89 9.27 -9.49
N ASP A 1089 20.47 10.41 -9.13
CA ASP A 1089 21.85 10.49 -8.60
C ASP A 1089 21.98 9.75 -7.25
N CYS A 1090 20.89 9.65 -6.48
CA CYS A 1090 20.82 8.88 -5.23
C CYS A 1090 20.54 7.38 -5.44
N GLY A 1091 20.33 6.92 -6.67
CA GLY A 1091 20.14 5.51 -7.03
C GLY A 1091 18.68 5.05 -7.15
N ILE A 1092 17.70 5.97 -7.17
CA ILE A 1092 16.30 5.63 -7.44
C ILE A 1092 16.11 5.33 -8.93
N THR A 1093 15.38 4.26 -9.25
CA THR A 1093 15.25 3.73 -10.63
C THR A 1093 14.44 4.61 -11.59
N GLN A 1094 13.54 5.45 -11.07
CA GLN A 1094 12.69 6.33 -11.87
C GLN A 1094 13.51 7.40 -12.59
N THR A 1095 13.23 7.61 -13.88
CA THR A 1095 13.92 8.67 -14.65
C THR A 1095 13.35 10.06 -14.33
N ALA A 1096 14.16 11.10 -14.53
CA ALA A 1096 13.70 12.48 -14.34
C ALA A 1096 12.51 12.83 -15.26
N GLU A 1097 12.53 12.34 -16.49
CA GLU A 1097 11.47 12.52 -17.49
C GLU A 1097 10.16 11.85 -17.04
N GLU A 1098 10.24 10.64 -16.48
CA GLU A 1098 9.08 9.95 -15.90
C GLU A 1098 8.52 10.70 -14.70
N PHE A 1099 9.38 11.28 -13.85
CA PHE A 1099 8.96 12.08 -12.70
C PHE A 1099 8.24 13.36 -13.14
N VAL A 1100 8.85 14.13 -14.04
CA VAL A 1100 8.25 15.36 -14.61
C VAL A 1100 6.96 15.04 -15.36
N GLY A 1101 6.92 13.91 -16.08
CA GLY A 1101 5.77 13.45 -16.83
C GLY A 1101 4.51 13.18 -15.99
N GLN A 1102 4.60 13.13 -14.66
CA GLN A 1102 3.45 12.96 -13.76
C GLN A 1102 2.56 14.21 -13.71
N PHE A 1103 3.14 15.40 -13.88
CA PHE A 1103 2.43 16.67 -13.71
C PHE A 1103 1.73 17.09 -15.02
N LYS A 1104 0.41 17.25 -14.99
CA LYS A 1104 -0.41 17.54 -16.20
C LYS A 1104 -1.14 18.87 -16.07
N PHE A 1105 -0.86 19.80 -16.99
CA PHE A 1105 -1.43 21.16 -16.97
C PHE A 1105 -2.73 21.32 -17.77
N GLY A 1106 -3.37 20.22 -18.16
CA GLY A 1106 -4.52 20.25 -19.08
C GLY A 1106 -5.79 20.93 -18.55
N LEU A 1107 -5.94 21.09 -17.23
CA LEU A 1107 -7.07 21.76 -16.61
C LEU A 1107 -6.72 23.12 -15.98
N THR A 1108 -5.51 23.65 -16.21
CA THR A 1108 -5.05 24.91 -15.61
C THR A 1108 -5.99 26.08 -15.97
N GLU A 1109 -6.34 26.24 -17.25
CA GLU A 1109 -7.28 27.28 -17.70
C GLU A 1109 -8.67 27.11 -17.07
N VAL A 1110 -9.19 25.87 -17.04
CA VAL A 1110 -10.50 25.54 -16.49
C VAL A 1110 -10.60 25.94 -15.02
N VAL A 1111 -9.58 25.60 -14.23
CA VAL A 1111 -9.52 25.93 -12.80
C VAL A 1111 -9.34 27.43 -12.58
N TYR A 1112 -8.52 28.09 -13.40
CA TYR A 1112 -8.34 29.54 -13.33
C TYR A 1112 -9.66 30.30 -13.57
N CYS A 1113 -10.36 29.97 -14.65
CA CYS A 1113 -11.67 30.56 -14.97
C CYS A 1113 -12.72 30.24 -13.89
N TRP A 1114 -12.71 29.02 -13.35
CA TRP A 1114 -13.57 28.64 -12.23
C TRP A 1114 -13.30 29.48 -10.98
N ALA A 1115 -12.04 29.64 -10.58
CA ALA A 1115 -11.69 30.44 -9.40
C ALA A 1115 -12.09 31.92 -9.56
N ARG A 1116 -12.08 32.44 -10.79
CA ARG A 1116 -12.55 33.81 -11.10
C ARG A 1116 -14.07 34.01 -11.15
N GLY A 1117 -14.85 32.96 -10.92
CA GLY A 1117 -16.31 33.05 -10.85
C GLY A 1117 -17.06 32.67 -12.13
N MET A 1118 -16.39 32.14 -13.16
CA MET A 1118 -17.07 31.72 -14.41
C MET A 1118 -18.09 30.60 -14.13
N PRO A 1119 -19.28 30.61 -14.75
CA PRO A 1119 -20.28 29.55 -14.59
C PRO A 1119 -19.77 28.18 -15.05
N PHE A 1120 -20.26 27.10 -14.43
CA PHE A 1120 -19.77 25.75 -14.73
C PHE A 1120 -20.02 25.33 -16.20
N ALA A 1121 -21.15 25.77 -16.76
CA ALA A 1121 -21.53 25.48 -18.14
C ALA A 1121 -20.58 26.09 -19.19
N GLU A 1122 -19.88 27.17 -18.85
CA GLU A 1122 -18.91 27.82 -19.74
C GLU A 1122 -17.55 27.14 -19.63
N ILE A 1123 -17.06 26.86 -18.41
CA ILE A 1123 -15.78 26.16 -18.23
C ILE A 1123 -15.80 24.73 -18.79
N ALA A 1124 -16.97 24.08 -18.80
CA ALA A 1124 -17.13 22.74 -19.38
C ALA A 1124 -16.94 22.74 -20.92
N GLN A 1125 -17.01 23.90 -21.57
CA GLN A 1125 -16.76 24.04 -23.02
C GLN A 1125 -15.28 24.28 -23.34
N LEU A 1126 -14.47 24.65 -22.35
CA LEU A 1126 -13.04 24.91 -22.52
C LEU A 1126 -12.19 23.62 -22.57
N THR A 1127 -12.77 22.46 -22.30
CA THR A 1127 -12.05 21.18 -22.24
C THR A 1127 -12.87 20.03 -22.81
N ASP A 1128 -12.19 19.02 -23.34
CA ASP A 1128 -12.77 17.74 -23.75
C ASP A 1128 -12.97 16.76 -22.57
N VAL A 1129 -12.49 17.14 -21.38
CA VAL A 1129 -12.62 16.32 -20.17
C VAL A 1129 -14.06 16.33 -19.65
N GLN A 1130 -14.61 15.12 -19.42
CA GLN A 1130 -15.97 14.94 -18.88
C GLN A 1130 -16.17 15.67 -17.54
N GLU A 1131 -17.37 16.24 -17.35
CA GLU A 1131 -17.69 17.17 -16.26
C GLU A 1131 -17.45 16.57 -14.86
N GLY A 1132 -17.77 15.29 -14.65
CA GLY A 1132 -17.54 14.62 -13.37
C GLY A 1132 -16.06 14.40 -13.04
N THR A 1133 -15.17 14.39 -14.04
CA THR A 1133 -13.71 14.38 -13.82
C THR A 1133 -13.22 15.76 -13.40
N VAL A 1134 -13.72 16.82 -14.05
CA VAL A 1134 -13.42 18.22 -13.68
C VAL A 1134 -13.82 18.48 -12.23
N VAL A 1135 -15.05 18.11 -11.83
CA VAL A 1135 -15.52 18.25 -10.44
C VAL A 1135 -14.59 17.51 -9.46
N ARG A 1136 -14.20 16.26 -9.76
CA ARG A 1136 -13.27 15.50 -8.90
C ARG A 1136 -11.90 16.16 -8.79
N CYS A 1137 -11.39 16.73 -9.90
CA CYS A 1137 -10.13 17.46 -9.93
C CYS A 1137 -10.17 18.64 -8.95
N ILE A 1138 -11.22 19.47 -9.04
CA ILE A 1138 -11.38 20.65 -8.18
C ILE A 1138 -11.60 20.26 -6.70
N GLN A 1139 -12.34 19.18 -6.43
CA GLN A 1139 -12.52 18.65 -5.07
C GLN A 1139 -11.18 18.19 -4.45
N ARG A 1140 -10.34 17.47 -5.20
CA ARG A 1140 -9.00 17.08 -4.75
C ARG A 1140 -8.06 18.27 -4.61
N LEU A 1141 -8.18 19.25 -5.50
CA LEU A 1141 -7.41 20.49 -5.41
C LEU A 1141 -7.71 21.26 -4.11
N ASP A 1142 -8.97 21.27 -3.65
CA ASP A 1142 -9.33 21.86 -2.37
C ASP A 1142 -8.64 21.16 -1.17
N GLU A 1143 -8.46 19.83 -1.24
CA GLU A 1143 -7.66 19.09 -0.25
C GLU A 1143 -6.20 19.58 -0.27
N VAL A 1144 -5.57 19.67 -1.45
CA VAL A 1144 -4.19 20.19 -1.60
C VAL A 1144 -4.06 21.63 -1.09
N LEU A 1145 -4.99 22.53 -1.41
CA LEU A 1145 -4.96 23.91 -0.92
C LEU A 1145 -5.04 23.99 0.61
N LYS A 1146 -5.82 23.11 1.25
CA LYS A 1146 -5.88 23.02 2.72
C LYS A 1146 -4.57 22.50 3.32
N GLU A 1147 -3.92 21.55 2.67
CA GLU A 1147 -2.59 21.04 3.06
C GLU A 1147 -1.54 22.16 2.95
N VAL A 1148 -1.49 22.90 1.84
CA VAL A 1148 -0.57 24.04 1.65
C VAL A 1148 -0.86 25.15 2.68
N ARG A 1149 -2.14 25.42 2.97
CA ARG A 1149 -2.51 26.38 4.02
C ARG A 1149 -1.94 25.96 5.39
N GLN A 1150 -2.04 24.67 5.73
CA GLN A 1150 -1.52 24.16 6.99
C GLN A 1150 0.02 24.16 7.02
N ALA A 1151 0.66 23.82 5.91
CA ALA A 1151 2.10 23.93 5.71
C ALA A 1151 2.60 25.37 5.90
N ALA A 1152 1.93 26.36 5.28
CA ALA A 1152 2.28 27.78 5.41
C ALA A 1152 2.18 28.26 6.87
N ARG A 1153 1.18 27.77 7.63
CA ARG A 1153 1.06 28.05 9.07
C ARG A 1153 2.23 27.50 9.89
N ILE A 1154 2.75 26.33 9.55
CA ILE A 1154 3.92 25.73 10.22
C ILE A 1154 5.19 26.54 9.92
N VAL A 1155 5.33 27.03 8.69
CA VAL A 1155 6.45 27.90 8.30
C VAL A 1155 6.35 29.29 8.95
N GLY A 1156 5.15 29.73 9.32
CA GLY A 1156 4.88 31.06 9.85
C GLY A 1156 4.51 32.10 8.78
N ASP A 1157 4.28 31.67 7.53
CA ASP A 1157 3.82 32.54 6.44
C ASP A 1157 2.30 32.70 6.48
N SER A 1158 1.84 33.67 7.25
CA SER A 1158 0.42 34.01 7.38
C SER A 1158 -0.19 34.54 6.07
N VAL A 1159 0.61 35.18 5.21
CA VAL A 1159 0.15 35.77 3.94
C VAL A 1159 -0.17 34.65 2.95
N LEU A 1160 0.73 33.69 2.79
CA LEU A 1160 0.50 32.52 1.96
C LEU A 1160 -0.66 31.68 2.51
N GLY A 1161 -0.72 31.49 3.83
CA GLY A 1161 -1.84 30.80 4.47
C GLY A 1161 -3.20 31.44 4.15
N SER A 1162 -3.30 32.77 4.27
CA SER A 1162 -4.52 33.52 3.89
C SER A 1162 -4.82 33.42 2.39
N LYS A 1163 -3.78 33.44 1.54
CA LYS A 1163 -3.93 33.30 0.09
C LYS A 1163 -4.52 31.94 -0.29
N MET A 1164 -3.99 30.85 0.28
CA MET A 1164 -4.51 29.49 0.03
C MET A 1164 -5.94 29.33 0.53
N GLU A 1165 -6.29 29.98 1.65
CA GLU A 1165 -7.67 30.03 2.15
C GLU A 1165 -8.61 30.76 1.18
N LYS A 1166 -8.21 31.91 0.65
CA LYS A 1166 -8.97 32.62 -0.40
C LYS A 1166 -9.13 31.77 -1.66
N ALA A 1167 -8.06 31.10 -2.10
CA ALA A 1167 -8.09 30.20 -3.26
C ALA A 1167 -9.07 29.03 -3.05
N SER A 1168 -9.04 28.39 -1.86
CA SER A 1168 -9.99 27.34 -1.48
C SER A 1168 -11.44 27.86 -1.49
N LEU A 1169 -11.70 29.03 -0.90
CA LEU A 1169 -13.03 29.64 -0.90
C LEU A 1169 -13.53 29.97 -2.32
N ALA A 1170 -12.65 30.43 -3.21
CA ALA A 1170 -13.00 30.78 -4.58
C ALA A 1170 -13.46 29.56 -5.40
N ILE A 1171 -12.86 28.39 -5.18
CA ILE A 1171 -13.24 27.15 -5.89
C ILE A 1171 -14.41 26.41 -5.22
N ARG A 1172 -14.68 26.66 -3.93
CA ARG A 1172 -15.73 25.99 -3.13
C ARG A 1172 -17.12 26.59 -3.36
N ARG A 1173 -17.67 26.40 -4.56
CA ARG A 1173 -19.02 26.86 -4.90
C ARG A 1173 -19.79 25.89 -5.79
N ASP A 1174 -21.10 26.10 -5.84
CA ASP A 1174 -22.03 25.54 -6.84
C ASP A 1174 -21.96 24.00 -7.00
N ILE A 1175 -22.03 23.53 -8.24
CA ILE A 1175 -22.09 22.12 -8.60
C ILE A 1175 -20.88 21.30 -8.11
N VAL A 1176 -19.72 21.93 -7.89
CA VAL A 1176 -18.49 21.23 -7.49
C VAL A 1176 -18.59 20.72 -6.05
N PHE A 1177 -19.22 21.48 -5.15
CA PHE A 1177 -19.35 21.13 -3.72
C PHE A 1177 -20.81 20.99 -3.28
N THR A 1178 -21.67 20.55 -4.19
CA THR A 1178 -23.07 20.27 -3.84
C THR A 1178 -23.14 19.14 -2.82
N ALA A 1179 -23.92 19.35 -1.76
CA ALA A 1179 -24.10 18.36 -0.69
C ALA A 1179 -24.65 17.04 -1.24
N SER A 1180 -24.06 15.93 -0.77
CA SER A 1180 -24.47 14.58 -1.13
C SER A 1180 -25.96 14.34 -0.81
N LEU A 1181 -26.62 13.55 -1.64
CA LEU A 1181 -27.99 13.08 -1.44
C LEU A 1181 -28.08 11.97 -0.39
N TYR A 1182 -26.95 11.37 0.00
CA TYR A 1182 -26.91 10.33 1.05
C TYR A 1182 -26.78 10.90 2.46
N THR A 1183 -26.32 12.15 2.61
CA THR A 1183 -26.06 12.78 3.91
C THR A 1183 -27.26 13.53 4.50
N HIS A 1184 -28.40 13.52 3.80
CA HIS A 1184 -29.66 14.15 4.17
C HIS A 1184 -30.80 13.15 3.96
#